data_AF-A0AAE2C324-F1
#
_entry.id   AF-A0AAE2C324-F1
#
_cell.length_a   1.000
_cell.length_b   1.000
_cell.length_c   1.000
_cell.angle_alpha   90.00
_cell.angle_beta   90.00
_cell.angle_gamma   90.00
#
_symmetry.space_group_name_H-M   'P 1'
#
loop_
_entity.id
_entity.type
_entity.pdbx_description
1 polymer ?
#
loop_
_entity_poly.entity_id
_entity_poly.type
_entity_poly.pdbx_seq_one_letter_code
_entity_poly.pdbx_strand_id
1 'polypeptide(L)'
;MVISSFSPLTSTRFAPHFFLFHPKPTLPSPRRRSCCLGGQTYFSAHSAASSGNYSVISSSINQNPPRSLFPGGYKRPEIKVPNIVLRLSSDDVFRDDKAVLDVIDEAVSDRVGIVVLTGGEGSGKKLYEAACLLKSVIRDRAYLLIDERVDIAAAVNASGVLLSDQGLPTIVARNTMMDAKTDSVILPLVARNVRTHNAALDASNSEGADFLIYTIDGEGVSGLVVSVDELSSTGEDDLGNLFYSEYAYKKVDDDRQSFDNLRVADKENGFPGKKMIAGFTKLEERERQFIVKERLILLEAIDVIQRAAPLMKDISLLKDAVSQLDDPFLLVIVGEFNSGKSSVINAFLGQRYLRDGVVPTTNEITFLRYSESEFSEQRCERHPDGQYICYIPAPILKEMIIVDTPGTNVILQRQQQLTEEFVPRADLLLFVMSADRPLTESEVAFLRYIQQWRKKVVFVLNKSDLYRNAEELDEAIGFIKENTRKMLNAEDVTLYPVSARSALEAKLLAFNGPEKQEQPSNTPYLGANNFSHLEKYLYSFLDASTNNGIERIRLKLETPVKIAERLLSACQKLVREECQQAERDLVLVNDLLSSVKEHAMKMESESISWKRKILSLIDNVQGRAVKLAESTLQLSNLDLVTSYVLRGNKSFQMPVTSSLRDEVIDPAVAEAQKLLREYAMWLESNNARKGNMYKDSFEERWPSVVPSIRSQSEASQVLRTKHELGITVIEDFSAAAASKLFDQEIREVLLGTFGGLGAAGLSASLLTSVLPTTLEDLLALGLCSAGGLLAISNFSARRQQVVSKVRRTADVLARQVEEAMQKDLLDATDSLNNFVTLIGKPYQETAQDRVNKLLGTLDELAAIQEQLETLQIEIQNLHVSR
;
A
#
# COMPACT_ATOMS: atom_id res chain seq x y z
N MET A 1 11.31 21.74 -0.95
CA MET A 1 12.42 21.00 -0.31
C MET A 1 12.44 21.45 1.15
N VAL A 2 12.47 20.53 2.11
CA VAL A 2 12.36 20.90 3.53
C VAL A 2 13.70 21.39 4.07
N ILE A 3 13.67 22.46 4.85
CA ILE A 3 14.82 23.06 5.54
C ILE A 3 14.44 23.18 7.02
N SER A 4 15.25 22.61 7.92
CA SER A 4 15.11 22.81 9.37
C SER A 4 16.09 23.88 9.89
N SER A 5 15.68 24.63 10.92
CA SER A 5 16.51 25.62 11.61
C SER A 5 16.06 25.78 13.06
N PHE A 6 17.00 25.75 14.01
CA PHE A 6 16.71 25.70 15.45
C PHE A 6 16.40 27.06 16.08
N SER A 7 15.59 27.06 17.13
CA SER A 7 15.50 28.12 18.15
C SER A 7 15.25 27.48 19.53
N PRO A 8 15.64 28.12 20.65
CA PRO A 8 15.91 27.40 21.89
C PRO A 8 14.73 27.37 22.87
N LEU A 9 14.57 26.26 23.63
CA LEU A 9 14.26 26.26 25.08
C LEU A 9 14.28 24.85 25.73
N THR A 10 15.07 24.72 26.81
CA THR A 10 14.91 23.83 27.99
C THR A 10 14.64 22.31 27.87
N SER A 11 15.72 21.53 27.89
CA SER A 11 16.03 20.54 28.97
C SER A 11 14.91 19.69 29.61
N THR A 12 14.98 18.36 29.43
CA THR A 12 15.13 17.42 30.57
C THR A 12 15.75 16.08 30.13
N ARG A 13 16.53 15.44 31.02
CA ARG A 13 17.30 14.21 30.75
C ARG A 13 16.51 12.95 31.12
N PHE A 14 16.77 11.82 30.46
CA PHE A 14 17.10 10.53 31.12
C PHE A 14 17.67 9.51 30.10
N ALA A 15 18.53 8.60 30.59
CA ALA A 15 19.19 7.52 29.86
C ALA A 15 19.63 6.43 30.88
N PRO A 16 20.20 5.28 30.50
CA PRO A 16 20.11 4.49 29.25
C PRO A 16 19.66 3.03 29.53
N HIS A 17 19.52 2.16 28.53
CA HIS A 17 19.95 0.75 28.62
C HIS A 17 20.11 0.06 27.25
N PHE A 18 21.26 -0.57 27.03
CA PHE A 18 21.61 -1.40 25.86
C PHE A 18 20.91 -2.76 25.86
N PHE A 19 20.60 -3.31 24.68
CA PHE A 19 20.89 -4.73 24.36
C PHE A 19 21.14 -4.93 22.85
N LEU A 20 22.18 -5.71 22.52
CA LEU A 20 22.53 -6.11 21.15
C LEU A 20 21.67 -7.28 20.67
N PHE A 21 21.42 -7.39 19.36
CA PHE A 21 21.62 -8.64 18.60
C PHE A 21 21.76 -8.38 17.08
N HIS A 22 22.75 -9.04 16.45
CA HIS A 22 22.92 -9.11 14.99
C HIS A 22 22.27 -10.37 14.41
N PRO A 23 21.90 -10.34 13.13
CA PRO A 23 22.45 -11.35 12.21
C PRO A 23 22.98 -10.77 10.88
N LYS A 24 23.98 -11.43 10.30
CA LYS A 24 24.52 -11.15 8.94
C LYS A 24 23.85 -12.05 7.89
N PRO A 25 23.84 -11.62 6.62
CA PRO A 25 24.06 -12.53 5.50
C PRO A 25 25.34 -12.19 4.71
N THR A 26 26.04 -13.22 4.22
CA THR A 26 27.31 -13.13 3.48
C THR A 26 27.13 -13.30 1.97
N LEU A 27 27.74 -12.42 1.16
CA LEU A 27 27.83 -12.61 -0.31
C LEU A 27 28.92 -13.64 -0.69
N PRO A 28 28.70 -14.48 -1.71
CA PRO A 28 29.74 -15.26 -2.38
C PRO A 28 30.27 -14.60 -3.67
N SER A 29 31.59 -14.67 -3.88
CA SER A 29 32.29 -14.19 -5.08
C SER A 29 32.30 -15.21 -6.22
N PRO A 30 32.25 -14.81 -7.51
CA PRO A 30 32.45 -15.72 -8.64
C PRO A 30 33.94 -15.99 -8.93
N ARG A 31 34.29 -17.26 -9.15
CA ARG A 31 35.64 -17.69 -9.61
C ARG A 31 35.71 -17.84 -11.13
N ARG A 32 36.83 -17.45 -11.73
CA ARG A 32 37.23 -17.87 -13.09
C ARG A 32 37.54 -19.37 -13.14
N ARG A 33 37.16 -20.05 -14.22
CA ARG A 33 37.99 -21.06 -14.95
C ARG A 33 37.38 -21.36 -16.33
N SER A 34 38.11 -22.12 -17.16
CA SER A 34 38.18 -21.89 -18.61
C SER A 34 38.19 -23.16 -19.48
N CYS A 35 37.72 -22.98 -20.72
CA CYS A 35 38.16 -23.62 -21.99
C CYS A 35 37.61 -24.99 -22.45
N CYS A 36 37.57 -25.07 -23.79
CA CYS A 36 37.43 -26.24 -24.69
C CYS A 36 36.00 -26.82 -24.86
N LEU A 37 35.53 -27.18 -26.07
CA LEU A 37 36.16 -27.25 -27.41
C LEU A 37 35.08 -27.34 -28.52
N GLY A 38 35.37 -26.83 -29.74
CA GLY A 38 34.89 -27.46 -31.01
C GLY A 38 33.92 -26.69 -31.94
N GLY A 39 34.42 -26.27 -33.11
CA GLY A 39 33.77 -26.59 -34.40
C GLY A 39 33.09 -25.50 -35.26
N GLN A 40 33.86 -24.83 -36.14
CA GLN A 40 33.63 -24.61 -37.60
C GLN A 40 32.28 -23.98 -38.12
N THR A 41 32.21 -23.12 -39.17
CA THR A 41 33.18 -22.63 -40.19
C THR A 41 32.68 -21.43 -41.04
N TYR A 42 33.62 -20.83 -41.81
CA TYR A 42 33.49 -20.05 -43.08
C TYR A 42 33.18 -18.52 -43.12
N PHE A 43 34.26 -17.73 -43.28
CA PHE A 43 34.61 -16.85 -44.45
C PHE A 43 33.47 -16.25 -45.33
N SER A 44 33.49 -15.01 -45.87
CA SER A 44 34.54 -13.97 -46.11
C SER A 44 33.86 -12.61 -46.51
N ALA A 45 34.44 -11.50 -47.02
CA ALA A 45 35.78 -11.16 -47.53
C ALA A 45 36.09 -9.63 -47.58
N HIS A 46 37.35 -9.30 -47.91
CA HIS A 46 37.89 -8.13 -48.64
C HIS A 46 38.10 -6.72 -48.03
N SER A 47 39.32 -6.24 -48.30
CA SER A 47 39.88 -4.91 -48.05
C SER A 47 40.12 -4.16 -49.37
N ALA A 48 40.30 -2.84 -49.30
CA ALA A 48 41.26 -2.11 -50.15
C ALA A 48 41.68 -0.81 -49.45
N ALA A 49 42.94 -0.42 -49.59
CA ALA A 49 43.50 0.81 -49.04
C ALA A 49 43.79 1.82 -50.16
N SER A 50 43.87 3.10 -49.81
CA SER A 50 44.72 4.07 -50.53
C SER A 50 45.24 5.14 -49.58
N SER A 51 46.41 5.69 -49.93
CA SER A 51 47.27 6.49 -49.06
C SER A 51 47.36 7.95 -49.51
N GLY A 52 47.66 8.84 -48.57
CA GLY A 52 48.00 10.24 -48.84
C GLY A 52 48.81 10.85 -47.69
N ASN A 53 50.13 10.95 -47.86
CA ASN A 53 51.01 11.69 -46.94
C ASN A 53 51.04 13.18 -47.31
N TYR A 54 51.08 14.08 -46.33
CA TYR A 54 51.98 15.24 -46.33
C TYR A 54 52.25 15.75 -44.90
N SER A 55 53.26 16.61 -44.76
CA SER A 55 54.12 16.72 -43.58
C SER A 55 53.79 17.86 -42.61
N VAL A 56 54.28 17.69 -41.38
CA VAL A 56 54.31 18.63 -40.24
C VAL A 56 54.97 19.99 -40.58
N ILE A 57 54.42 21.08 -40.04
CA ILE A 57 55.16 22.19 -39.37
C ILE A 57 54.21 22.84 -38.33
N SER A 58 54.78 23.23 -37.20
CA SER A 58 54.07 23.75 -36.03
C SER A 58 53.72 25.23 -36.11
N SER A 59 52.57 25.62 -35.54
CA SER A 59 52.44 26.92 -34.89
C SER A 59 51.66 26.74 -33.58
N SER A 60 52.27 27.17 -32.48
CA SER A 60 51.70 27.08 -31.14
C SER A 60 50.71 28.22 -30.92
N ILE A 61 49.41 27.91 -31.01
CA ILE A 61 48.35 28.77 -30.46
C ILE A 61 47.76 28.04 -29.27
N ASN A 62 47.97 28.62 -28.09
CA ASN A 62 47.49 28.10 -26.81
C ASN A 62 45.98 28.37 -26.72
N GLN A 63 45.15 27.47 -27.25
CA GLN A 63 43.70 27.53 -27.12
C GLN A 63 43.24 26.51 -26.09
N ASN A 64 43.01 26.99 -24.86
CA ASN A 64 42.10 26.27 -23.95
C ASN A 64 40.76 26.13 -24.68
N PRO A 65 40.15 24.93 -24.72
CA PRO A 65 38.83 24.77 -25.30
C PRO A 65 37.83 25.68 -24.56
N PRO A 66 36.76 26.14 -25.23
CA PRO A 66 35.73 26.95 -24.57
C PRO A 66 35.21 26.20 -23.35
N ARG A 67 35.33 26.82 -22.16
CA ARG A 67 34.94 26.21 -20.88
C ARG A 67 33.42 26.03 -20.87
N SER A 68 32.95 24.83 -21.24
CA SER A 68 31.55 24.45 -21.09
C SER A 68 31.19 24.37 -19.62
N LEU A 69 29.94 24.70 -19.28
CA LEU A 69 29.38 24.58 -17.91
C LEU A 69 29.57 23.16 -17.34
N PHE A 70 29.60 22.16 -18.22
CA PHE A 70 29.91 20.77 -17.92
C PHE A 70 31.10 20.34 -18.80
N PRO A 71 32.33 20.30 -18.28
CA PRO A 71 33.50 19.82 -19.02
C PRO A 71 33.45 18.30 -19.19
N GLY A 72 33.80 17.82 -20.38
CA GLY A 72 33.89 16.38 -20.66
C GLY A 72 35.01 15.71 -19.84
N GLY A 73 34.77 14.48 -19.39
CA GLY A 73 35.72 13.69 -18.59
C GLY A 73 35.36 13.52 -17.11
N TYR A 74 34.40 14.29 -16.60
CA TYR A 74 33.91 14.19 -15.21
C TYR A 74 32.58 13.44 -15.13
N LYS A 75 32.43 12.56 -14.13
CA LYS A 75 31.13 11.96 -13.78
C LYS A 75 30.29 13.01 -13.05
N ARG A 76 29.02 13.15 -13.42
CA ARG A 76 28.07 13.99 -12.68
C ARG A 76 27.62 13.30 -11.38
N PRO A 77 27.44 14.04 -10.28
CA PRO A 77 26.75 13.54 -9.09
C PRO A 77 25.31 13.15 -9.42
N GLU A 78 24.80 12.08 -8.83
CA GLU A 78 23.40 11.65 -8.95
C GLU A 78 22.73 11.81 -7.58
N ILE A 79 21.78 12.74 -7.48
CA ILE A 79 21.01 12.98 -6.27
C ILE A 79 19.67 12.26 -6.43
N LYS A 80 19.43 11.24 -5.61
CA LYS A 80 18.12 10.56 -5.55
C LYS A 80 17.09 11.51 -4.90
N VAL A 81 15.90 11.61 -5.48
CA VAL A 81 14.77 12.38 -4.93
C VAL A 81 13.57 11.46 -4.65
N PRO A 82 12.79 11.68 -3.57
CA PRO A 82 12.97 12.70 -2.53
C PRO A 82 14.25 12.48 -1.69
N ASN A 83 14.75 13.53 -1.05
CA ASN A 83 15.98 13.52 -0.26
C ASN A 83 15.86 14.44 0.96
N ILE A 84 16.48 14.06 2.09
CA ILE A 84 16.52 14.89 3.30
C ILE A 84 17.81 15.73 3.30
N VAL A 85 17.63 17.04 3.51
CA VAL A 85 18.73 18.01 3.66
C VAL A 85 18.84 18.41 5.11
N LEU A 86 19.96 18.07 5.75
CA LEU A 86 20.29 18.53 7.10
C LEU A 86 21.05 19.86 7.01
N ARG A 87 20.47 20.95 7.54
CA ARG A 87 21.15 22.25 7.62
C ARG A 87 21.70 22.46 9.03
N LEU A 88 22.98 22.81 9.13
CA LEU A 88 23.69 23.03 10.39
C LEU A 88 24.35 24.41 10.37
N SER A 89 24.44 25.08 11.51
CA SER A 89 25.37 26.20 11.69
C SER A 89 26.74 25.70 12.17
N SER A 90 27.77 26.52 11.99
CA SER A 90 29.08 26.26 12.58
C SER A 90 29.03 26.06 14.11
N ASP A 91 28.10 26.71 14.82
CA ASP A 91 28.02 26.60 16.28
C ASP A 91 27.25 25.35 16.74
N ASP A 92 26.34 24.79 15.91
CA ASP A 92 25.68 23.51 16.19
C ASP A 92 26.68 22.35 16.19
N VAL A 93 27.67 22.37 15.28
CA VAL A 93 28.74 21.36 15.18
C VAL A 93 29.68 21.38 16.39
N PHE A 94 29.77 22.51 17.10
CA PHE A 94 30.62 22.69 18.29
C PHE A 94 29.84 22.72 19.61
N ARG A 95 28.57 22.30 19.64
CA ARG A 95 27.87 22.07 20.90
C ARG A 95 28.62 20.99 21.70
N ASP A 96 28.88 21.26 22.97
CA ASP A 96 29.92 20.61 23.80
C ASP A 96 29.63 19.15 24.22
N ASP A 97 28.63 18.52 23.58
CA ASP A 97 28.21 17.14 23.79
C ASP A 97 28.63 16.27 22.60
N LYS A 98 29.50 15.27 22.85
CA LYS A 98 29.92 14.28 21.82
C LYS A 98 28.73 13.63 21.08
N ALA A 99 27.59 13.52 21.75
CA ALA A 99 26.35 13.00 21.20
C ALA A 99 25.91 13.69 19.89
N VAL A 100 26.23 14.97 19.67
CA VAL A 100 25.80 15.68 18.45
C VAL A 100 26.46 15.10 17.19
N LEU A 101 27.75 14.74 17.26
CA LEU A 101 28.44 14.12 16.12
C LEU A 101 27.99 12.68 15.90
N ASP A 102 27.68 11.94 16.98
CA ASP A 102 27.14 10.58 16.92
C ASP A 102 25.72 10.58 16.28
N VAL A 103 24.88 11.55 16.64
CA VAL A 103 23.54 11.74 16.05
C VAL A 103 23.60 12.14 14.58
N ILE A 104 24.58 12.96 14.18
CA ILE A 104 24.83 13.27 12.76
C ILE A 104 25.33 12.03 12.00
N ASP A 105 26.16 11.18 12.63
CA ASP A 105 26.62 9.91 12.05
C ASP A 105 25.45 8.93 11.81
N GLU A 106 24.52 8.85 12.75
CA GLU A 106 23.30 8.04 12.65
C GLU A 106 22.34 8.58 11.58
N ALA A 107 22.03 9.87 11.57
CA ALA A 107 21.13 10.49 10.60
C ALA A 107 21.63 10.35 9.14
N VAL A 108 22.95 10.44 8.93
CA VAL A 108 23.63 10.23 7.64
C VAL A 108 23.78 8.74 7.27
N SER A 109 23.60 7.83 8.23
CA SER A 109 23.56 6.38 7.96
C SER A 109 22.19 5.89 7.51
N ASP A 110 21.11 6.58 7.89
CA ASP A 110 19.73 6.23 7.53
C ASP A 110 19.20 7.00 6.30
N ARG A 111 18.85 8.29 6.45
CA ARG A 111 18.05 9.03 5.45
C ARG A 111 18.60 10.39 4.97
N VAL A 112 19.61 10.97 5.63
CA VAL A 112 20.17 12.27 5.22
C VAL A 112 21.16 12.10 4.08
N GLY A 113 20.78 12.52 2.86
CA GLY A 113 21.64 12.45 1.67
C GLY A 113 22.41 13.75 1.35
N ILE A 114 22.04 14.88 1.96
CA ILE A 114 22.73 16.17 1.80
C ILE A 114 22.88 16.85 3.17
N VAL A 115 24.07 17.37 3.46
CA VAL A 115 24.35 18.19 4.64
C VAL A 115 24.83 19.57 4.19
N VAL A 116 24.17 20.63 4.62
CA VAL A 116 24.51 22.03 4.32
C VAL A 116 25.06 22.69 5.58
N LEU A 117 26.35 23.04 5.58
CA LEU A 117 26.97 23.78 6.68
C LEU A 117 26.98 25.27 6.38
N THR A 118 26.31 26.03 7.25
CA THR A 118 26.18 27.49 7.19
C THR A 118 27.17 28.18 8.13
N GLY A 119 27.72 29.31 7.70
CA GLY A 119 28.49 30.20 8.57
C GLY A 119 27.55 31.14 9.33
N GLY A 120 27.58 31.09 10.67
CA GLY A 120 27.00 32.15 11.51
C GLY A 120 27.91 33.40 11.53
N GLU A 121 27.70 34.30 12.49
CA GLU A 121 28.54 35.51 12.70
C GLU A 121 30.01 35.23 13.12
N GLY A 122 30.46 33.97 13.01
CA GLY A 122 31.78 33.50 13.40
C GLY A 122 32.87 33.74 12.36
N SER A 123 34.12 33.75 12.82
CA SER A 123 35.28 33.82 11.92
C SER A 123 35.37 32.59 11.01
N GLY A 124 35.81 32.78 9.75
CA GLY A 124 35.91 31.68 8.77
C GLY A 124 36.76 30.48 9.20
N LYS A 125 37.62 30.65 10.22
CA LYS A 125 38.34 29.57 10.89
C LYS A 125 37.38 28.55 11.54
N LYS A 126 36.34 29.01 12.27
CA LYS A 126 35.33 28.12 12.87
C LYS A 126 34.62 27.29 11.80
N LEU A 127 34.20 27.93 10.70
CA LEU A 127 33.50 27.26 9.60
C LEU A 127 34.38 26.19 8.93
N TYR A 128 35.67 26.47 8.76
CA TYR A 128 36.65 25.49 8.27
C TYR A 128 36.82 24.30 9.24
N GLU A 129 37.00 24.56 10.55
CA GLU A 129 37.17 23.52 11.55
C GLU A 129 35.91 22.63 11.68
N ALA A 130 34.71 23.23 11.65
CA ALA A 130 33.44 22.51 11.62
C ALA A 130 33.27 21.66 10.35
N ALA A 131 33.65 22.19 9.18
CA ALA A 131 33.60 21.46 7.92
C ALA A 131 34.58 20.26 7.89
N CYS A 132 35.77 20.40 8.47
CA CYS A 132 36.70 19.27 8.64
C CYS A 132 36.12 18.17 9.54
N LEU A 133 35.49 18.53 10.66
CA LEU A 133 34.82 17.57 11.54
C LEU A 133 33.68 16.85 10.80
N LEU A 134 32.76 17.59 10.18
CA LEU A 134 31.66 17.01 9.42
C LEU A 134 32.15 16.12 8.26
N LYS A 135 33.19 16.50 7.50
CA LYS A 135 33.72 15.64 6.43
C LYS A 135 34.32 14.33 6.98
N SER A 136 34.89 14.35 8.19
CA SER A 136 35.42 13.13 8.85
C SER A 136 34.32 12.15 9.30
N VAL A 137 33.16 12.69 9.71
CA VAL A 137 31.96 11.92 10.07
C VAL A 137 31.24 11.45 8.81
N ILE A 138 30.73 12.37 7.98
CA ILE A 138 29.93 12.08 6.78
C ILE A 138 30.68 11.16 5.80
N ARG A 139 31.98 11.41 5.61
CA ARG A 139 32.83 10.78 4.58
C ARG A 139 32.17 10.96 3.21
N ASP A 140 31.75 9.88 2.57
CA ASP A 140 31.12 9.88 1.25
C ASP A 140 29.69 9.27 1.26
N ARG A 141 29.04 9.20 2.44
CA ARG A 141 27.64 8.74 2.58
C ARG A 141 26.61 9.79 2.15
N ALA A 142 26.92 11.07 2.37
CA ALA A 142 26.08 12.20 1.99
C ALA A 142 26.91 13.30 1.33
N TYR A 143 26.25 14.17 0.56
CA TYR A 143 26.87 15.34 -0.05
C TYR A 143 27.02 16.47 0.97
N LEU A 144 28.25 16.79 1.37
CA LEU A 144 28.54 17.97 2.20
C LEU A 144 28.67 19.21 1.31
N LEU A 145 27.80 20.20 1.51
CA LEU A 145 27.88 21.53 0.92
C LEU A 145 28.23 22.57 1.98
N ILE A 146 29.05 23.55 1.61
CA ILE A 146 29.31 24.74 2.43
C ILE A 146 28.50 25.91 1.86
N ASP A 147 27.86 26.70 2.71
CA ASP A 147 27.08 27.88 2.30
C ASP A 147 28.01 29.07 2.02
N GLU A 148 27.87 29.71 0.85
CA GLU A 148 28.62 30.85 0.26
C GLU A 148 30.15 30.69 0.10
N ARG A 149 30.81 29.90 0.95
CA ARG A 149 32.28 29.89 1.10
C ARG A 149 32.95 28.85 0.23
N VAL A 150 33.00 29.13 -1.08
CA VAL A 150 33.71 28.35 -2.11
C VAL A 150 35.16 28.04 -1.72
N ASP A 151 35.85 29.01 -1.11
CA ASP A 151 37.25 28.89 -0.66
C ASP A 151 37.41 27.83 0.43
N ILE A 152 36.51 27.79 1.40
CA ILE A 152 36.47 26.76 2.45
C ILE A 152 36.03 25.42 1.85
N ALA A 153 35.02 25.41 0.99
CA ALA A 153 34.53 24.21 0.32
C ALA A 153 35.62 23.48 -0.49
N ALA A 154 36.45 24.25 -1.20
CA ALA A 154 37.64 23.77 -1.89
C ALA A 154 38.68 23.23 -0.88
N ALA A 155 39.05 24.02 0.13
CA ALA A 155 40.11 23.68 1.09
C ALA A 155 39.81 22.42 1.94
N VAL A 156 38.55 22.18 2.30
CA VAL A 156 38.12 21.00 3.09
C VAL A 156 37.73 19.80 2.22
N ASN A 157 37.88 19.89 0.90
CA ASN A 157 37.47 18.86 -0.06
C ASN A 157 35.96 18.50 0.07
N ALA A 158 35.10 19.50 0.33
CA ALA A 158 33.65 19.32 0.42
C ALA A 158 33.05 18.86 -0.92
N SER A 159 31.88 18.21 -0.89
CA SER A 159 31.23 17.70 -2.12
C SER A 159 30.77 18.83 -3.05
N GLY A 160 30.53 20.02 -2.51
CA GLY A 160 30.14 21.20 -3.26
C GLY A 160 29.95 22.46 -2.41
N VAL A 161 29.27 23.44 -2.99
CA VAL A 161 28.91 24.72 -2.38
C VAL A 161 27.44 25.07 -2.64
N LEU A 162 26.78 25.72 -1.70
CA LEU A 162 25.46 26.35 -1.85
C LEU A 162 25.67 27.87 -1.95
N LEU A 163 25.01 28.54 -2.90
CA LEU A 163 25.19 29.96 -3.18
C LEU A 163 23.82 30.66 -3.25
N SER A 164 23.63 31.81 -2.62
CA SER A 164 22.41 32.62 -2.77
C SER A 164 22.33 33.32 -4.12
N ASP A 165 21.19 33.94 -4.43
CA ASP A 165 20.97 34.78 -5.62
C ASP A 165 21.98 35.94 -5.79
N GLN A 166 22.78 36.28 -4.78
CA GLN A 166 23.83 37.32 -4.82
C GLN A 166 25.26 36.75 -4.69
N GLY A 167 25.41 35.44 -4.50
CA GLY A 167 26.70 34.75 -4.40
C GLY A 167 27.41 34.60 -5.75
N LEU A 168 28.67 34.15 -5.70
CA LEU A 168 29.53 33.91 -6.87
C LEU A 168 28.81 33.17 -8.02
N PRO A 169 29.03 33.52 -9.30
CA PRO A 169 28.46 32.77 -10.42
C PRO A 169 28.87 31.30 -10.38
N THR A 170 27.92 30.40 -10.65
CA THR A 170 28.11 28.94 -10.54
C THR A 170 29.33 28.43 -11.30
N ILE A 171 29.60 28.95 -12.50
CA ILE A 171 30.78 28.58 -13.30
C ILE A 171 32.11 29.00 -12.64
N VAL A 172 32.13 30.12 -11.91
CA VAL A 172 33.33 30.57 -11.17
C VAL A 172 33.56 29.64 -9.98
N ALA A 173 32.51 29.40 -9.18
CA ALA A 173 32.58 28.52 -8.02
C ALA A 173 33.02 27.09 -8.41
N ARG A 174 32.44 26.54 -9.47
CA ARG A 174 32.78 25.21 -10.00
C ARG A 174 34.24 25.14 -10.43
N ASN A 175 34.74 26.12 -11.20
CA ASN A 175 36.15 26.17 -11.61
C ASN A 175 37.09 26.27 -10.40
N THR A 176 36.80 27.14 -9.43
CA THR A 176 37.64 27.26 -8.21
C THR A 176 37.71 25.95 -7.41
N MET A 177 36.61 25.19 -7.33
CA MET A 177 36.62 23.87 -6.69
C MET A 177 37.30 22.78 -7.53
N MET A 178 37.29 22.88 -8.86
CA MET A 178 38.00 21.96 -9.75
C MET A 178 39.51 22.20 -9.76
N ASP A 179 39.95 23.46 -9.79
CA ASP A 179 41.36 23.86 -9.75
C ASP A 179 42.02 23.40 -8.43
N ALA A 180 41.24 23.25 -7.35
CA ALA A 180 41.69 22.68 -6.06
C ALA A 180 41.63 21.14 -5.98
N LYS A 181 41.01 20.45 -6.97
CA LYS A 181 40.77 19.00 -6.97
C LYS A 181 41.18 18.33 -8.29
N THR A 182 42.45 18.48 -8.67
CA THR A 182 43.01 17.93 -9.93
C THR A 182 42.80 16.43 -10.13
N ASP A 183 42.64 15.67 -9.03
CA ASP A 183 42.61 14.21 -9.04
C ASP A 183 41.17 13.65 -8.95
N SER A 184 40.13 14.50 -8.90
CA SER A 184 38.75 14.04 -8.74
C SER A 184 38.07 13.76 -10.08
N VAL A 185 37.50 12.56 -10.22
CA VAL A 185 36.73 12.15 -11.40
C VAL A 185 35.25 12.60 -11.31
N ILE A 186 34.83 13.22 -10.21
CA ILE A 186 33.45 13.68 -9.97
C ILE A 186 33.40 15.20 -10.02
N LEU A 187 32.44 15.76 -10.75
CA LEU A 187 32.25 17.20 -10.85
C LEU A 187 31.78 17.79 -9.49
N PRO A 188 32.40 18.86 -8.97
CA PRO A 188 31.93 19.51 -7.73
C PRO A 188 30.50 20.02 -7.86
N LEU A 189 29.66 19.76 -6.85
CA LEU A 189 28.29 20.26 -6.80
C LEU A 189 28.27 21.78 -6.59
N VAL A 190 27.42 22.46 -7.34
CA VAL A 190 27.09 23.87 -7.10
C VAL A 190 25.58 24.04 -7.10
N ALA A 191 25.03 24.30 -5.93
CA ALA A 191 23.60 24.53 -5.71
C ALA A 191 23.30 26.02 -5.56
N ARG A 192 22.09 26.45 -5.92
CA ARG A 192 21.62 27.83 -5.73
C ARG A 192 20.43 27.88 -4.75
N ASN A 193 20.50 28.77 -3.76
CA ASN A 193 19.39 29.08 -2.86
C ASN A 193 18.62 30.29 -3.41
N VAL A 194 17.41 30.02 -3.91
CA VAL A 194 16.60 30.91 -4.73
C VAL A 194 15.31 31.28 -4.00
N ARG A 195 14.90 32.56 -4.06
CA ARG A 195 13.67 33.04 -3.38
C ARG A 195 12.52 33.37 -4.32
N THR A 196 12.82 33.58 -5.61
CA THR A 196 11.82 33.91 -6.63
C THR A 196 11.88 32.92 -7.79
N HIS A 197 10.77 32.79 -8.52
CA HIS A 197 10.71 31.95 -9.72
C HIS A 197 11.70 32.38 -10.81
N ASN A 198 11.91 33.70 -10.96
CA ASN A 198 12.88 34.24 -11.91
C ASN A 198 14.33 33.88 -11.51
N ALA A 199 14.68 34.01 -10.22
CA ALA A 199 15.99 33.59 -9.74
C ALA A 199 16.23 32.07 -9.92
N ALA A 200 15.18 31.25 -9.76
CA ALA A 200 15.23 29.82 -10.06
C ALA A 200 15.50 29.53 -11.56
N LEU A 201 14.85 30.26 -12.46
CA LEU A 201 15.07 30.19 -13.91
C LEU A 201 16.50 30.63 -14.28
N ASP A 202 17.00 31.75 -13.74
CA ASP A 202 18.33 32.27 -14.04
C ASP A 202 19.44 31.33 -13.54
N ALA A 203 19.33 30.85 -12.30
CA ALA A 203 20.24 29.89 -11.67
C ALA A 203 20.32 28.55 -12.43
N SER A 204 19.19 28.07 -12.97
CA SER A 204 19.14 26.84 -13.76
C SER A 204 19.67 27.06 -15.18
N ASN A 205 19.16 28.06 -15.90
CA ASN A 205 19.33 28.18 -17.35
C ASN A 205 20.60 28.94 -17.78
N SER A 206 21.01 29.96 -17.02
CA SER A 206 22.17 30.79 -17.38
C SER A 206 23.45 30.41 -16.64
N GLU A 207 23.33 29.89 -15.42
CA GLU A 207 24.49 29.56 -14.59
C GLU A 207 24.80 28.07 -14.48
N GLY A 208 23.82 27.20 -14.75
CA GLY A 208 24.01 25.75 -14.72
C GLY A 208 24.24 25.18 -13.33
N ALA A 209 23.46 25.63 -12.33
CA ALA A 209 23.41 25.01 -11.01
C ALA A 209 22.94 23.55 -11.10
N ASP A 210 23.52 22.67 -10.27
CA ASP A 210 23.19 21.24 -10.29
C ASP A 210 21.84 20.93 -9.61
N PHE A 211 21.45 21.76 -8.64
CA PHE A 211 20.11 21.76 -8.06
C PHE A 211 19.78 23.10 -7.39
N LEU A 212 18.50 23.31 -7.12
CA LEU A 212 17.96 24.54 -6.52
C LEU A 212 17.35 24.23 -5.15
N ILE A 213 17.59 25.12 -4.18
CA ILE A 213 16.90 25.14 -2.89
C ILE A 213 15.98 26.37 -2.91
N TYR A 214 14.66 26.16 -2.91
CA TYR A 214 13.68 27.25 -2.91
C TYR A 214 13.30 27.63 -1.48
N THR A 215 13.54 28.88 -1.09
CA THR A 215 13.19 29.43 0.24
C THR A 215 12.08 30.47 0.10
N ILE A 216 10.94 30.26 0.75
CA ILE A 216 9.80 31.17 0.74
C ILE A 216 9.89 32.09 1.97
N ASP A 217 10.07 33.40 1.75
CA ASP A 217 10.06 34.39 2.83
C ASP A 217 8.61 34.69 3.26
N GLY A 218 8.22 34.23 4.44
CA GLY A 218 6.92 34.52 5.06
C GLY A 218 6.84 34.06 6.51
N GLU A 219 6.34 34.92 7.40
CA GLU A 219 6.01 34.57 8.79
C GLU A 219 4.81 33.59 8.79
N GLY A 220 5.08 32.29 8.72
CA GLY A 220 4.06 31.25 8.63
C GLY A 220 4.37 30.16 7.60
N VAL A 221 5.45 29.41 7.84
CA VAL A 221 5.75 28.02 7.41
C VAL A 221 5.26 27.55 6.03
N SER A 222 6.20 27.12 5.17
CA SER A 222 6.14 25.76 4.58
C SER A 222 7.54 25.25 4.17
N GLY A 223 8.36 25.04 5.20
CA GLY A 223 9.38 24.01 5.22
C GLY A 223 9.22 23.29 6.56
N LEU A 224 9.02 21.98 6.55
CA LEU A 224 8.74 21.22 7.79
C LEU A 224 9.99 21.13 8.68
N VAL A 225 10.21 22.12 9.53
CA VAL A 225 11.29 22.15 10.52
C VAL A 225 11.02 21.09 11.60
N VAL A 226 11.45 19.84 11.37
CA VAL A 226 11.37 18.76 12.37
C VAL A 226 12.59 18.82 13.29
N SER A 227 12.40 18.70 14.61
CA SER A 227 13.51 18.53 15.55
C SER A 227 14.18 17.18 15.36
N VAL A 228 15.48 17.09 15.64
CA VAL A 228 16.21 15.81 15.52
C VAL A 228 15.66 14.75 16.49
N ASP A 229 15.12 15.17 17.64
CA ASP A 229 14.44 14.27 18.58
C ASP A 229 13.10 13.71 18.03
N GLU A 230 12.35 14.50 17.25
CA GLU A 230 11.06 14.10 16.67
C GLU A 230 11.22 13.14 15.48
N LEU A 231 12.31 13.28 14.71
CA LEU A 231 12.70 12.38 13.61
C LEU A 231 12.85 10.91 14.06
N SER A 232 13.11 10.67 15.35
CA SER A 232 13.16 9.32 15.94
C SER A 232 11.79 8.65 16.14
N SER A 233 10.68 9.40 15.92
CA SER A 233 9.32 9.00 16.32
C SER A 233 8.27 8.96 15.19
N THR A 234 8.57 9.54 14.02
CA THR A 234 7.63 9.60 12.88
C THR A 234 7.73 8.40 11.94
N GLY A 235 6.60 7.74 11.67
CA GLY A 235 6.47 6.63 10.72
C GLY A 235 6.46 7.05 9.24
N GLU A 236 6.55 6.08 8.34
CA GLU A 236 6.80 6.33 6.91
C GLU A 236 5.62 6.92 6.12
N ASP A 237 4.37 6.71 6.58
CA ASP A 237 3.16 7.05 5.83
C ASP A 237 2.75 8.53 5.90
N ASP A 238 3.08 9.26 6.97
CA ASP A 238 2.56 10.62 7.20
C ASP A 238 3.22 11.70 6.31
N LEU A 239 4.49 11.51 5.94
CA LEU A 239 5.24 12.50 5.17
C LEU A 239 4.78 12.61 3.70
N GLY A 240 4.17 11.57 3.14
CA GLY A 240 3.61 11.61 1.78
C GLY A 240 2.39 12.53 1.64
N ASN A 241 1.55 12.57 2.68
CA ASN A 241 0.29 13.30 2.67
C ASN A 241 0.46 14.82 2.88
N LEU A 242 1.57 15.24 3.48
CA LEU A 242 1.85 16.65 3.79
C LEU A 242 2.27 17.50 2.56
N PHE A 243 2.91 16.92 1.54
CA PHE A 243 3.41 17.72 0.39
C PHE A 243 2.39 17.98 -0.72
N TYR A 244 1.39 17.10 -0.88
CA TYR A 244 0.40 17.22 -1.96
C TYR A 244 -0.83 18.03 -1.56
N SER A 245 -1.15 18.07 -0.26
CA SER A 245 -2.32 18.76 0.26
C SER A 245 -2.19 20.29 0.11
N GLU A 246 -1.08 20.89 0.52
CA GLU A 246 -1.03 22.35 0.71
C GLU A 246 -1.15 23.18 -0.58
N TYR A 247 -0.59 22.72 -1.72
CA TYR A 247 -0.77 23.39 -3.01
C TYR A 247 -2.15 23.12 -3.64
N ALA A 248 -2.72 21.94 -3.43
CA ALA A 248 -4.06 21.60 -3.91
C ALA A 248 -5.14 22.38 -3.12
N TYR A 249 -5.04 22.41 -1.78
CA TYR A 249 -5.96 23.16 -0.92
C TYR A 249 -5.94 24.65 -1.21
N LYS A 250 -4.77 25.27 -1.52
CA LYS A 250 -4.70 26.71 -1.77
C LYS A 250 -5.46 27.14 -3.03
N LYS A 251 -5.36 26.38 -4.13
CA LYS A 251 -6.16 26.64 -5.35
C LYS A 251 -7.64 26.24 -5.16
N VAL A 252 -7.91 25.17 -4.40
CA VAL A 252 -9.28 24.74 -4.06
C VAL A 252 -10.00 25.74 -3.16
N ASP A 253 -9.32 26.43 -2.23
CA ASP A 253 -9.93 27.48 -1.40
C ASP A 253 -10.20 28.76 -2.21
N ASP A 254 -9.31 29.17 -3.12
CA ASP A 254 -9.58 30.27 -4.06
C ASP A 254 -10.79 29.93 -4.97
N ASP A 255 -10.85 28.72 -5.53
CA ASP A 255 -11.96 28.26 -6.38
C ASP A 255 -13.27 28.08 -5.59
N ARG A 256 -13.22 27.61 -4.33
CA ARG A 256 -14.40 27.53 -3.43
C ARG A 256 -14.91 28.91 -3.02
N GLN A 257 -14.02 29.84 -2.66
CA GLN A 257 -14.42 31.22 -2.34
C GLN A 257 -15.01 31.91 -3.57
N SER A 258 -14.45 31.68 -4.77
CA SER A 258 -15.04 32.13 -6.04
C SER A 258 -16.47 31.60 -6.25
N PHE A 259 -16.69 30.29 -6.02
CA PHE A 259 -17.99 29.65 -6.19
C PHE A 259 -19.04 30.08 -5.14
N ASP A 260 -18.65 30.26 -3.88
CA ASP A 260 -19.57 30.75 -2.84
C ASP A 260 -19.91 32.24 -3.02
N ASN A 261 -18.97 33.07 -3.49
CA ASN A 261 -19.26 34.46 -3.87
C ASN A 261 -20.28 34.55 -5.02
N LEU A 262 -20.20 33.66 -6.02
CA LEU A 262 -21.20 33.55 -7.08
C LEU A 262 -22.58 33.14 -6.55
N ARG A 263 -22.64 32.18 -5.61
CA ARG A 263 -23.90 31.77 -4.94
C ARG A 263 -24.57 32.86 -4.11
N VAL A 264 -23.80 33.80 -3.56
CA VAL A 264 -24.35 34.95 -2.83
C VAL A 264 -24.92 35.99 -3.81
N ALA A 265 -24.26 36.25 -4.93
CA ALA A 265 -24.71 37.21 -5.93
C ALA A 265 -26.08 36.85 -6.57
N ASP A 266 -26.38 35.56 -6.74
CA ASP A 266 -27.67 35.09 -7.29
C ASP A 266 -28.87 35.27 -6.33
N LYS A 267 -28.66 35.64 -5.06
CA LYS A 267 -29.73 35.83 -4.07
C LYS A 267 -30.10 37.29 -3.81
N GLU A 268 -29.23 38.24 -4.13
CA GLU A 268 -29.49 39.67 -3.93
C GLU A 268 -29.22 40.45 -5.22
N ASN A 269 -30.28 40.74 -5.99
CA ASN A 269 -30.52 42.07 -6.55
C ASN A 269 -31.88 42.17 -7.27
N GLY A 270 -32.81 42.91 -6.66
CA GLY A 270 -33.94 43.51 -7.35
C GLY A 270 -33.76 45.03 -7.47
N PHE A 271 -34.38 45.62 -8.49
CA PHE A 271 -34.40 47.06 -8.85
C PHE A 271 -33.23 47.60 -9.71
N PRO A 272 -33.49 48.62 -10.57
CA PRO A 272 -33.01 48.55 -11.95
C PRO A 272 -32.29 49.83 -12.45
N GLY A 273 -31.68 49.75 -13.64
CA GLY A 273 -31.57 50.94 -14.50
C GLY A 273 -30.23 51.21 -15.20
N LYS A 274 -29.74 50.30 -16.04
CA LYS A 274 -29.03 50.69 -17.27
C LYS A 274 -29.09 49.58 -18.32
N LYS A 275 -29.49 49.93 -19.55
CA LYS A 275 -29.49 49.00 -20.69
C LYS A 275 -28.05 48.72 -21.12
N MET A 276 -27.44 47.66 -20.60
CA MET A 276 -26.41 46.90 -21.33
C MET A 276 -27.07 45.69 -22.02
N ILE A 277 -26.46 45.25 -23.12
CA ILE A 277 -27.03 44.26 -24.04
C ILE A 277 -26.85 42.87 -23.42
N ALA A 278 -27.89 42.38 -22.75
CA ALA A 278 -27.86 41.19 -21.88
C ALA A 278 -27.81 39.82 -22.62
N GLY A 279 -27.16 39.75 -23.78
CA GLY A 279 -27.04 38.54 -24.59
C GLY A 279 -25.72 37.79 -24.42
N PHE A 280 -24.61 38.51 -24.28
CA PHE A 280 -23.26 37.91 -24.46
C PHE A 280 -22.62 37.39 -23.17
N THR A 281 -22.83 38.06 -22.02
CA THR A 281 -22.17 37.74 -20.74
C THR A 281 -22.65 36.44 -20.06
N LYS A 282 -23.66 35.75 -20.62
CA LYS A 282 -24.33 34.61 -19.95
C LYS A 282 -23.78 33.23 -20.32
N LEU A 283 -22.97 33.13 -21.38
CA LEU A 283 -22.40 31.86 -21.85
C LEU A 283 -20.97 31.64 -21.33
N GLU A 284 -20.12 32.67 -21.37
CA GLU A 284 -18.76 32.65 -20.79
C GLU A 284 -18.79 32.34 -19.28
N GLU A 285 -19.72 32.95 -18.54
CA GLU A 285 -19.90 32.68 -17.11
C GLU A 285 -20.38 31.25 -16.84
N ARG A 286 -21.21 30.68 -17.72
CA ARG A 286 -21.63 29.27 -17.63
C ARG A 286 -20.48 28.31 -17.95
N GLU A 287 -19.68 28.60 -18.98
CA GLU A 287 -18.47 27.84 -19.31
C GLU A 287 -17.52 27.80 -18.10
N ARG A 288 -17.30 28.94 -17.46
CA ARG A 288 -16.49 29.03 -16.23
C ARG A 288 -17.06 28.21 -15.08
N GLN A 289 -18.37 28.24 -14.85
CA GLN A 289 -19.04 27.44 -13.82
C GLN A 289 -18.90 25.92 -14.08
N PHE A 290 -19.01 25.48 -15.34
CA PHE A 290 -18.77 24.08 -15.70
C PHE A 290 -17.31 23.66 -15.50
N ILE A 291 -16.34 24.49 -15.92
CA ILE A 291 -14.91 24.22 -15.71
C ILE A 291 -14.57 24.09 -14.22
N VAL A 292 -15.09 24.99 -13.37
CA VAL A 292 -14.88 24.92 -11.90
C VAL A 292 -15.53 23.68 -11.30
N LYS A 293 -16.78 23.35 -11.70
CA LYS A 293 -17.48 22.14 -11.22
C LYS A 293 -16.75 20.86 -11.61
N GLU A 294 -16.33 20.75 -12.87
CA GLU A 294 -15.54 19.61 -13.37
C GLU A 294 -14.21 19.50 -12.63
N ARG A 295 -13.45 20.61 -12.51
CA ARG A 295 -12.17 20.65 -11.78
C ARG A 295 -12.30 20.08 -10.38
N LEU A 296 -13.35 20.45 -9.62
CA LEU A 296 -13.57 19.95 -8.27
C LEU A 296 -13.81 18.43 -8.25
N ILE A 297 -14.72 17.92 -9.10
CA ILE A 297 -15.06 16.49 -9.17
C ILE A 297 -13.84 15.66 -9.61
N LEU A 298 -13.05 16.15 -10.56
CA LEU A 298 -11.86 15.43 -11.03
C LEU A 298 -10.70 15.46 -10.03
N LEU A 299 -10.55 16.53 -9.24
CA LEU A 299 -9.59 16.57 -8.13
C LEU A 299 -9.98 15.58 -7.02
N GLU A 300 -11.27 15.47 -6.71
CA GLU A 300 -11.81 14.46 -5.79
C GLU A 300 -11.57 13.04 -6.34
N ALA A 301 -11.85 12.79 -7.63
CA ALA A 301 -11.53 11.54 -8.30
C ALA A 301 -10.03 11.18 -8.22
N ILE A 302 -9.13 12.15 -8.42
CA ILE A 302 -7.69 11.96 -8.28
C ILE A 302 -7.33 11.52 -6.85
N ASP A 303 -7.85 12.19 -5.82
CA ASP A 303 -7.57 11.83 -4.41
C ASP A 303 -8.00 10.39 -4.10
N VAL A 304 -9.24 10.04 -4.42
CA VAL A 304 -9.79 8.70 -4.10
C VAL A 304 -9.05 7.61 -4.85
N ILE A 305 -8.75 7.79 -6.14
CA ILE A 305 -7.96 6.81 -6.91
C ILE A 305 -6.53 6.72 -6.36
N GLN A 306 -5.89 7.82 -5.95
CA GLN A 306 -4.56 7.76 -5.34
C GLN A 306 -4.54 7.01 -4.00
N ARG A 307 -5.56 7.22 -3.15
CA ARG A 307 -5.71 6.48 -1.88
C ARG A 307 -6.02 5.00 -2.09
N ALA A 308 -6.86 4.69 -3.08
CA ALA A 308 -7.31 3.33 -3.38
C ALA A 308 -6.28 2.50 -4.16
N ALA A 309 -5.51 3.12 -5.06
CA ALA A 309 -4.59 2.44 -5.97
C ALA A 309 -3.29 3.26 -6.20
N PRO A 310 -2.43 3.42 -5.18
CA PRO A 310 -1.25 4.31 -5.25
C PRO A 310 -0.21 3.92 -6.30
N LEU A 311 -0.25 2.68 -6.82
CA LEU A 311 0.63 2.19 -7.89
C LEU A 311 0.10 2.47 -9.32
N MET A 312 -1.08 3.09 -9.47
CA MET A 312 -1.70 3.38 -10.76
C MET A 312 -0.98 4.54 -11.47
N LYS A 313 -0.03 4.21 -12.35
CA LYS A 313 0.80 5.20 -13.09
C LYS A 313 -0.01 6.17 -13.95
N ASP A 314 -1.10 5.70 -14.54
CA ASP A 314 -1.90 6.45 -15.52
C ASP A 314 -2.63 7.67 -14.92
N ILE A 315 -2.63 7.82 -13.58
CA ILE A 315 -3.21 9.00 -12.90
C ILE A 315 -2.50 10.32 -13.25
N SER A 316 -1.25 10.26 -13.73
CA SER A 316 -0.57 11.43 -14.28
C SER A 316 -1.33 12.05 -15.46
N LEU A 317 -1.93 11.22 -16.33
CA LEU A 317 -2.69 11.68 -17.48
C LEU A 317 -3.94 12.48 -17.06
N LEU A 318 -4.58 12.09 -15.95
CA LEU A 318 -5.72 12.82 -15.42
C LEU A 318 -5.29 14.12 -14.75
N LYS A 319 -4.17 14.13 -14.00
CA LYS A 319 -3.60 15.35 -13.43
C LYS A 319 -3.24 16.37 -14.50
N ASP A 320 -2.58 15.93 -15.59
CA ASP A 320 -2.27 16.75 -16.75
C ASP A 320 -3.54 17.33 -17.38
N ALA A 321 -4.56 16.51 -17.64
CA ALA A 321 -5.83 16.95 -18.22
C ALA A 321 -6.54 17.99 -17.32
N VAL A 322 -6.58 17.79 -16.01
CA VAL A 322 -7.15 18.77 -15.04
C VAL A 322 -6.36 20.07 -15.00
N SER A 323 -5.04 20.04 -15.18
CA SER A 323 -4.23 21.27 -15.28
C SER A 323 -4.56 22.09 -16.53
N GLN A 324 -4.83 21.42 -17.66
CA GLN A 324 -5.09 22.03 -18.96
C GLN A 324 -6.53 22.56 -19.11
N LEU A 325 -7.43 22.29 -18.16
CA LEU A 325 -8.79 22.85 -18.16
C LEU A 325 -8.83 24.39 -18.15
N ASP A 326 -7.78 25.07 -17.67
CA ASP A 326 -7.70 26.55 -17.71
C ASP A 326 -7.10 27.08 -19.03
N ASP A 327 -6.47 26.23 -19.85
CA ASP A 327 -5.76 26.66 -21.07
C ASP A 327 -6.73 27.02 -22.23
N PRO A 328 -6.34 27.92 -23.14
CA PRO A 328 -7.11 28.20 -24.36
C PRO A 328 -7.21 26.97 -25.29
N PHE A 329 -8.27 26.91 -26.11
CA PHE A 329 -8.66 25.74 -26.90
C PHE A 329 -7.54 25.20 -27.80
N LEU A 330 -7.22 23.91 -27.68
CA LEU A 330 -6.04 23.31 -28.29
C LEU A 330 -6.34 22.71 -29.67
N LEU A 331 -5.95 23.43 -30.72
CA LEU A 331 -5.96 22.94 -32.11
C LEU A 331 -4.61 22.32 -32.47
N VAL A 332 -4.60 21.01 -32.72
CA VAL A 332 -3.39 20.30 -33.17
C VAL A 332 -3.49 20.02 -34.67
N ILE A 333 -2.50 20.50 -35.43
CA ILE A 333 -2.50 20.45 -36.90
C ILE A 333 -1.57 19.34 -37.37
N VAL A 334 -2.16 18.28 -37.93
CA VAL A 334 -1.50 17.02 -38.28
C VAL A 334 -1.57 16.73 -39.79
N GLY A 335 -0.69 15.87 -40.29
CA GLY A 335 -0.62 15.47 -41.70
C GLY A 335 0.81 15.24 -42.18
N GLU A 336 0.98 14.75 -43.42
CA GLU A 336 2.29 14.38 -43.95
C GLU A 336 3.28 15.54 -44.08
N PHE A 337 4.57 15.22 -44.19
CA PHE A 337 5.56 16.19 -44.63
C PHE A 337 5.18 16.71 -46.03
N ASN A 338 5.39 18.01 -46.27
CA ASN A 338 5.02 18.72 -47.50
C ASN A 338 3.50 18.74 -47.83
N SER A 339 2.59 18.41 -46.90
CA SER A 339 1.14 18.67 -47.10
C SER A 339 0.77 20.16 -47.02
N GLY A 340 1.67 20.98 -46.47
CA GLY A 340 1.53 22.43 -46.38
C GLY A 340 0.86 22.94 -45.10
N LYS A 341 0.92 22.18 -43.99
CA LYS A 341 0.47 22.58 -42.65
C LYS A 341 0.85 24.02 -42.28
N SER A 342 2.13 24.34 -42.29
CA SER A 342 2.64 25.67 -41.92
C SER A 342 2.15 26.78 -42.88
N SER A 343 1.89 26.47 -44.16
CA SER A 343 1.23 27.42 -45.09
C SER A 343 -0.25 27.62 -44.77
N VAL A 344 -0.99 26.57 -44.36
CA VAL A 344 -2.37 26.69 -43.88
C VAL A 344 -2.42 27.56 -42.63
N ILE A 345 -1.48 27.38 -41.70
CA ILE A 345 -1.35 28.19 -40.47
C ILE A 345 -1.07 29.66 -40.82
N ASN A 346 -0.08 29.94 -41.69
CA ASN A 346 0.22 31.30 -42.14
C ASN A 346 -1.01 31.96 -42.80
N ALA A 347 -1.71 31.22 -43.67
CA ALA A 347 -2.93 31.69 -44.33
C ALA A 347 -4.08 31.94 -43.33
N PHE A 348 -4.17 31.15 -42.25
CA PHE A 348 -5.17 31.31 -41.20
C PHE A 348 -4.88 32.54 -40.33
N LEU A 349 -3.64 32.69 -39.84
CA LEU A 349 -3.17 33.84 -39.06
C LEU A 349 -3.00 35.13 -39.87
N GLY A 350 -3.02 35.04 -41.21
CA GLY A 350 -2.96 36.18 -42.14
C GLY A 350 -1.57 36.75 -42.40
N GLN A 351 -0.51 36.22 -41.77
CA GLN A 351 0.88 36.63 -41.97
C GLN A 351 1.84 35.43 -42.01
N ARG A 352 3.09 35.67 -42.42
CA ARG A 352 4.15 34.65 -42.54
C ARG A 352 4.94 34.48 -41.23
N TYR A 353 4.31 33.86 -40.23
CA TYR A 353 4.96 33.58 -38.94
C TYR A 353 5.79 32.28 -38.93
N LEU A 354 5.37 31.27 -39.70
CA LEU A 354 6.08 30.00 -39.86
C LEU A 354 6.85 29.95 -41.19
N ARG A 355 7.98 29.25 -41.19
CA ARG A 355 8.75 28.99 -42.41
C ARG A 355 8.04 27.90 -43.23
N ASP A 356 7.54 28.26 -44.41
CA ASP A 356 7.00 27.31 -45.37
C ASP A 356 7.93 27.08 -46.58
N GLY A 357 8.04 25.82 -47.02
CA GLY A 357 8.99 25.42 -48.07
C GLY A 357 8.97 23.93 -48.40
N VAL A 358 9.73 23.55 -49.43
CA VAL A 358 9.77 22.17 -50.00
C VAL A 358 10.71 21.23 -49.22
N VAL A 359 11.61 21.79 -48.41
CA VAL A 359 12.55 21.08 -47.51
C VAL A 359 11.90 20.97 -46.12
N PRO A 360 12.20 19.95 -45.28
CA PRO A 360 11.70 19.87 -43.90
C PRO A 360 11.93 21.15 -43.07
N THR A 361 10.88 21.99 -42.97
CA THR A 361 10.89 23.26 -42.25
C THR A 361 10.54 23.09 -40.77
N THR A 362 9.51 22.29 -40.45
CA THR A 362 9.09 21.96 -39.08
C THR A 362 9.78 20.69 -38.60
N ASN A 363 10.92 20.84 -37.91
CA ASN A 363 11.69 19.72 -37.34
C ASN A 363 11.32 19.39 -35.88
N GLU A 364 10.62 20.29 -35.20
CA GLU A 364 10.26 20.27 -33.77
C GLU A 364 8.78 20.68 -33.63
N ILE A 365 8.10 20.21 -32.57
CA ILE A 365 6.69 20.57 -32.31
C ILE A 365 6.63 22.03 -31.87
N THR A 366 5.77 22.82 -32.53
CA THR A 366 5.72 24.27 -32.35
C THR A 366 4.35 24.73 -31.84
N PHE A 367 4.31 25.35 -30.66
CA PHE A 367 3.13 25.98 -30.08
C PHE A 367 3.06 27.45 -30.48
N LEU A 368 1.87 27.90 -30.89
CA LEU A 368 1.57 29.29 -31.18
C LEU A 368 0.64 29.79 -30.08
N ARG A 369 1.14 30.76 -29.31
CA ARG A 369 0.43 31.39 -28.18
C ARG A 369 0.29 32.89 -28.44
N TYR A 370 -0.68 33.52 -27.78
CA TYR A 370 -0.88 34.96 -27.90
C TYR A 370 0.26 35.78 -27.27
N SER A 371 0.49 36.99 -27.80
CA SER A 371 1.39 38.01 -27.24
C SER A 371 0.66 39.34 -27.13
N GLU A 372 0.74 39.99 -25.97
CA GLU A 372 0.23 41.36 -25.74
C GLU A 372 1.19 42.45 -26.23
N SER A 373 2.40 42.10 -26.69
CA SER A 373 3.41 43.08 -27.11
C SER A 373 2.92 43.96 -28.25
N GLU A 374 2.91 45.28 -28.04
CA GLU A 374 2.58 46.29 -29.08
C GLU A 374 3.59 46.33 -30.24
N PHE A 375 4.78 45.73 -30.04
CA PHE A 375 5.78 45.57 -31.09
C PHE A 375 5.50 44.30 -31.90
N SER A 376 5.42 44.44 -33.23
CA SER A 376 5.13 43.38 -34.22
C SER A 376 6.17 42.25 -34.33
N GLU A 377 7.06 42.08 -33.34
CA GLU A 377 8.12 41.09 -33.35
C GLU A 377 7.66 39.76 -32.73
N GLN A 378 7.70 38.70 -33.54
CA GLN A 378 7.47 37.33 -33.11
C GLN A 378 8.58 36.88 -32.15
N ARG A 379 8.23 36.66 -30.88
CA ARG A 379 9.13 36.08 -29.88
C ARG A 379 8.98 34.57 -29.89
N CYS A 380 10.05 33.82 -30.19
CA CYS A 380 10.05 32.37 -30.05
C CYS A 380 11.13 31.89 -29.07
N GLU A 381 10.78 30.89 -28.27
CA GLU A 381 11.57 30.31 -27.20
C GLU A 381 11.63 28.79 -27.36
N ARG A 382 12.71 28.17 -26.86
CA ARG A 382 12.80 26.71 -26.74
C ARG A 382 12.62 26.33 -25.27
N HIS A 383 11.60 25.54 -25.00
CA HIS A 383 11.41 24.93 -23.68
C HIS A 383 12.48 23.86 -23.45
N PRO A 384 12.96 23.64 -22.20
CA PRO A 384 13.94 22.58 -21.90
C PRO A 384 13.55 21.19 -22.39
N ASP A 385 12.24 20.90 -22.50
CA ASP A 385 11.70 19.61 -22.97
C ASP A 385 11.73 19.42 -24.50
N GLY A 386 12.34 20.35 -25.24
CA GLY A 386 12.47 20.28 -26.71
C GLY A 386 11.25 20.80 -27.48
N GLN A 387 10.28 21.42 -26.79
CA GLN A 387 9.14 22.10 -27.40
C GLN A 387 9.53 23.52 -27.84
N TYR A 388 9.04 23.96 -29.00
CA TYR A 388 9.25 25.32 -29.50
C TYR A 388 7.99 26.15 -29.27
N ILE A 389 8.08 27.30 -28.62
CA ILE A 389 6.92 28.17 -28.32
C ILE A 389 7.12 29.51 -29.01
N CYS A 390 6.19 29.91 -29.87
CA CYS A 390 6.16 31.22 -30.52
C CYS A 390 4.97 32.04 -30.02
N TYR A 391 5.26 33.19 -29.43
CA TYR A 391 4.30 34.19 -29.01
C TYR A 391 4.04 35.15 -30.17
N ILE A 392 2.79 35.20 -30.63
CA ILE A 392 2.35 35.89 -31.84
C ILE A 392 1.19 36.85 -31.50
N PRO A 393 1.22 38.12 -31.95
CA PRO A 393 0.16 39.10 -31.68
C PRO A 393 -1.07 38.92 -32.60
N ALA A 394 -1.57 37.68 -32.74
CA ALA A 394 -2.76 37.37 -33.52
C ALA A 394 -3.98 37.22 -32.58
N PRO A 395 -5.07 38.02 -32.74
CA PRO A 395 -6.19 38.04 -31.79
C PRO A 395 -6.85 36.68 -31.55
N ILE A 396 -6.90 35.81 -32.56
CA ILE A 396 -7.43 34.45 -32.44
C ILE A 396 -6.69 33.61 -31.39
N LEU A 397 -5.39 33.86 -31.16
CA LEU A 397 -4.60 33.08 -30.22
C LEU A 397 -4.93 33.38 -28.75
N LYS A 398 -5.76 34.39 -28.47
CA LYS A 398 -6.26 34.67 -27.10
C LYS A 398 -7.11 33.53 -26.56
N GLU A 399 -7.90 32.90 -27.43
CA GLU A 399 -8.86 31.86 -27.08
C GLU A 399 -8.44 30.46 -27.58
N MET A 400 -7.31 30.38 -28.28
CA MET A 400 -6.92 29.20 -29.05
C MET A 400 -5.40 29.02 -29.09
N ILE A 401 -4.90 27.86 -28.66
CA ILE A 401 -3.49 27.47 -28.87
C ILE A 401 -3.44 26.62 -30.14
N ILE A 402 -2.55 26.99 -31.08
CA ILE A 402 -2.31 26.22 -32.30
C ILE A 402 -0.99 25.46 -32.18
N VAL A 403 -0.99 24.17 -32.49
CA VAL A 403 0.23 23.34 -32.51
C VAL A 403 0.54 22.92 -33.95
N ASP A 404 1.66 23.40 -34.52
CA ASP A 404 2.24 22.86 -35.76
C ASP A 404 3.10 21.65 -35.43
N THR A 405 2.82 20.52 -36.08
CA THR A 405 3.48 19.24 -35.79
C THR A 405 4.44 18.87 -36.93
N PRO A 406 5.51 18.11 -36.67
CA PRO A 406 6.30 17.50 -37.74
C PRO A 406 5.45 16.56 -38.60
N GLY A 407 5.92 16.22 -39.79
CA GLY A 407 5.21 15.35 -40.73
C GLY A 407 5.02 13.92 -40.21
N THR A 408 3.84 13.34 -40.43
CA THR A 408 3.48 11.97 -40.00
C THR A 408 4.33 10.86 -40.61
N ASN A 409 5.06 11.13 -41.70
CA ASN A 409 5.91 10.19 -42.44
C ASN A 409 7.41 10.24 -42.05
N VAL A 410 7.77 10.88 -40.93
CA VAL A 410 9.16 10.94 -40.43
C VAL A 410 9.44 9.84 -39.40
N ILE A 411 10.57 9.15 -39.55
CA ILE A 411 10.90 7.84 -38.96
C ILE A 411 10.64 7.72 -37.44
N LEU A 412 9.73 6.80 -37.09
CA LEU A 412 9.37 6.13 -35.82
C LEU A 412 9.39 6.93 -34.48
N GLN A 413 10.45 7.65 -34.10
CA GLN A 413 10.48 8.34 -32.80
C GLN A 413 9.56 9.58 -32.76
N ARG A 414 9.43 10.31 -33.87
CA ARG A 414 8.58 11.52 -33.93
C ARG A 414 7.10 11.20 -34.08
N GLN A 415 6.78 10.08 -34.74
CA GLN A 415 5.42 9.54 -34.73
C GLN A 415 4.97 9.29 -33.30
N GLN A 416 5.82 8.71 -32.45
CA GLN A 416 5.47 8.37 -31.07
C GLN A 416 5.07 9.59 -30.22
N GLN A 417 5.90 10.64 -30.14
CA GLN A 417 5.60 11.84 -29.35
C GLN A 417 4.29 12.54 -29.76
N LEU A 418 4.11 12.79 -31.06
CA LEU A 418 2.89 13.37 -31.64
C LEU A 418 1.60 12.67 -31.18
N THR A 419 1.71 11.38 -30.97
CA THR A 419 0.62 10.41 -31.00
C THR A 419 0.28 9.91 -29.60
N GLU A 420 1.29 9.80 -28.72
CA GLU A 420 1.14 9.50 -27.29
C GLU A 420 0.93 10.76 -26.44
N GLU A 421 1.49 11.92 -26.83
CA GLU A 421 1.43 13.15 -26.03
C GLU A 421 0.34 14.13 -26.52
N PHE A 422 0.25 14.40 -27.83
CA PHE A 422 -0.55 15.52 -28.34
C PHE A 422 -1.94 15.15 -28.86
N VAL A 423 -2.08 14.03 -29.57
CA VAL A 423 -3.41 13.53 -30.01
C VAL A 423 -4.39 13.32 -28.84
N PRO A 424 -4.00 12.79 -27.65
CA PRO A 424 -4.92 12.66 -26.52
C PRO A 424 -5.34 13.99 -25.92
N ARG A 425 -4.42 14.97 -25.88
CA ARG A 425 -4.64 16.31 -25.31
C ARG A 425 -5.39 17.28 -26.24
N ALA A 426 -5.37 17.04 -27.56
CA ALA A 426 -6.03 17.90 -28.55
C ALA A 426 -7.56 18.00 -28.33
N ASP A 427 -8.10 19.22 -28.35
CA ASP A 427 -9.56 19.42 -28.39
C ASP A 427 -10.10 19.24 -29.81
N LEU A 428 -9.35 19.72 -30.81
CA LEU A 428 -9.66 19.60 -32.23
C LEU A 428 -8.42 19.21 -33.05
N LEU A 429 -8.59 18.23 -33.95
CA LEU A 429 -7.55 17.82 -34.90
C LEU A 429 -7.83 18.39 -36.28
N LEU A 430 -6.89 19.17 -36.82
CA LEU A 430 -6.93 19.64 -38.21
C LEU A 430 -6.02 18.76 -39.07
N PHE A 431 -6.61 17.89 -39.90
CA PHE A 431 -5.87 16.93 -40.72
C PHE A 431 -5.62 17.48 -42.13
N VAL A 432 -4.41 17.93 -42.41
CA VAL A 432 -4.01 18.59 -43.66
C VAL A 432 -3.37 17.61 -44.63
N MET A 433 -4.11 17.31 -45.71
CA MET A 433 -3.70 16.47 -46.85
C MET A 433 -3.27 17.32 -48.05
N SER A 434 -2.49 16.73 -48.95
CA SER A 434 -2.06 17.36 -50.21
C SER A 434 -2.93 16.90 -51.39
N ALA A 435 -3.51 17.83 -52.15
CA ALA A 435 -4.29 17.54 -53.37
C ALA A 435 -3.53 16.71 -54.43
N ASP A 436 -2.20 16.82 -54.47
CA ASP A 436 -1.32 16.00 -55.33
C ASP A 436 -1.45 14.49 -55.03
N ARG A 437 -1.58 14.11 -53.75
CA ARG A 437 -1.66 12.72 -53.29
C ARG A 437 -2.47 12.61 -51.98
N PRO A 438 -3.81 12.68 -52.04
CA PRO A 438 -4.64 12.52 -50.85
C PRO A 438 -4.72 11.06 -50.41
N LEU A 439 -4.77 10.81 -49.10
CA LEU A 439 -4.90 9.49 -48.48
C LEU A 439 -3.76 8.53 -48.84
N THR A 440 -2.53 8.97 -48.57
CA THR A 440 -1.35 8.10 -48.64
C THR A 440 -1.43 6.95 -47.62
N GLU A 441 -0.59 5.93 -47.77
CA GLU A 441 -0.50 4.83 -46.80
C GLU A 441 -0.17 5.31 -45.37
N SER A 442 0.68 6.34 -45.22
CA SER A 442 1.02 6.88 -43.89
C SER A 442 -0.10 7.73 -43.29
N GLU A 443 -0.85 8.48 -44.11
CA GLU A 443 -2.07 9.16 -43.68
C GLU A 443 -3.12 8.15 -43.22
N VAL A 444 -3.34 7.07 -43.98
CA VAL A 444 -4.26 5.98 -43.62
C VAL A 444 -3.84 5.27 -42.33
N ALA A 445 -2.55 4.99 -42.14
CA ALA A 445 -2.04 4.40 -40.91
C ALA A 445 -2.27 5.31 -39.69
N PHE A 446 -2.03 6.61 -39.84
CA PHE A 446 -2.27 7.60 -38.78
C PHE A 446 -3.76 7.75 -38.47
N LEU A 447 -4.64 7.78 -39.49
CA LEU A 447 -6.10 7.85 -39.29
C LEU A 447 -6.66 6.66 -38.53
N ARG A 448 -6.16 5.44 -38.80
CA ARG A 448 -6.49 4.24 -38.01
C ARG A 448 -6.01 4.33 -36.56
N TYR A 449 -4.86 4.96 -36.32
CA TYR A 449 -4.40 5.17 -34.94
C TYR A 449 -5.31 6.16 -34.19
N ILE A 450 -5.62 7.33 -34.75
CA ILE A 450 -6.40 8.36 -34.03
C ILE A 450 -7.84 7.93 -33.77
N GLN A 451 -8.38 6.97 -34.55
CA GLN A 451 -9.70 6.39 -34.37
C GLN A 451 -9.96 5.92 -32.92
N GLN A 452 -8.95 5.36 -32.24
CA GLN A 452 -9.11 4.86 -30.87
C GLN A 452 -9.41 5.97 -29.84
N TRP A 453 -9.00 7.21 -30.13
CA TRP A 453 -9.19 8.37 -29.25
C TRP A 453 -10.54 9.08 -29.48
N ARG A 454 -11.27 8.72 -30.55
CA ARG A 454 -12.59 9.29 -30.93
C ARG A 454 -12.64 10.83 -30.94
N LYS A 455 -11.52 11.49 -31.21
CA LYS A 455 -11.41 12.95 -31.29
C LYS A 455 -12.13 13.48 -32.54
N LYS A 456 -12.61 14.74 -32.47
CA LYS A 456 -13.20 15.43 -33.63
C LYS A 456 -12.09 15.79 -34.62
N VAL A 457 -12.23 15.36 -35.87
CA VAL A 457 -11.25 15.58 -36.94
C VAL A 457 -11.87 16.41 -38.06
N VAL A 458 -11.18 17.48 -38.45
CA VAL A 458 -11.55 18.37 -39.55
C VAL A 458 -10.51 18.21 -40.63
N PHE A 459 -10.93 17.76 -41.81
CA PHE A 459 -10.01 17.50 -42.91
C PHE A 459 -9.83 18.74 -43.79
N VAL A 460 -8.60 18.97 -44.24
CA VAL A 460 -8.23 20.06 -45.13
C VAL A 460 -7.48 19.47 -46.33
N LEU A 461 -8.08 19.57 -47.53
CA LEU A 461 -7.42 19.21 -48.78
C LEU A 461 -6.72 20.44 -49.33
N ASN A 462 -5.45 20.63 -48.94
CA ASN A 462 -4.65 21.79 -49.33
C ASN A 462 -4.06 21.63 -50.74
N LYS A 463 -3.67 22.74 -51.36
CA LYS A 463 -3.23 22.84 -52.77
C LYS A 463 -4.35 22.53 -53.77
N SER A 464 -5.61 22.85 -53.45
CA SER A 464 -6.74 22.61 -54.36
C SER A 464 -6.63 23.35 -55.70
N ASP A 465 -5.74 24.34 -55.79
CA ASP A 465 -5.33 25.04 -57.02
C ASP A 465 -4.58 24.16 -58.05
N LEU A 466 -4.20 22.92 -57.68
CA LEU A 466 -3.62 21.94 -58.61
C LEU A 466 -4.66 21.27 -59.52
N TYR A 467 -5.93 21.21 -59.10
CA TYR A 467 -7.02 20.70 -59.94
C TYR A 467 -7.42 21.75 -60.98
N ARG A 468 -7.72 21.30 -62.20
CA ARG A 468 -8.00 22.19 -63.34
C ARG A 468 -9.46 22.62 -63.36
N ASN A 469 -10.35 21.71 -63.00
CA ASN A 469 -11.81 21.87 -63.09
C ASN A 469 -12.47 21.51 -61.75
N ALA A 470 -13.69 22.01 -61.52
CA ALA A 470 -14.48 21.68 -60.33
C ALA A 470 -14.82 20.18 -60.24
N GLU A 471 -15.05 19.51 -61.38
CA GLU A 471 -15.38 18.08 -61.43
C GLU A 471 -14.26 17.19 -60.87
N GLU A 472 -12.98 17.48 -61.20
CA GLU A 472 -11.81 16.77 -60.67
C GLU A 472 -11.71 16.93 -59.14
N LEU A 473 -12.05 18.12 -58.64
CA LEU A 473 -12.05 18.43 -57.22
C LEU A 473 -13.20 17.72 -56.48
N ASP A 474 -14.40 17.66 -57.07
CA ASP A 474 -15.56 16.98 -56.50
C ASP A 474 -15.36 15.46 -56.47
N GLU A 475 -14.72 14.87 -57.48
CA GLU A 475 -14.32 13.45 -57.48
C GLU A 475 -13.35 13.16 -56.33
N ALA A 476 -12.30 13.98 -56.16
CA ALA A 476 -11.34 13.86 -55.07
C ALA A 476 -12.01 14.01 -53.69
N ILE A 477 -12.93 14.97 -53.52
CA ILE A 477 -13.72 15.17 -52.30
C ILE A 477 -14.58 13.93 -52.00
N GLY A 478 -15.25 13.37 -53.01
CA GLY A 478 -16.07 12.16 -52.87
C GLY A 478 -15.24 10.95 -52.43
N PHE A 479 -14.10 10.72 -53.10
CA PHE A 479 -13.16 9.66 -52.75
C PHE A 479 -12.63 9.81 -51.31
N ILE A 480 -12.22 11.01 -50.91
CA ILE A 480 -11.70 11.25 -49.55
C ILE A 480 -12.77 11.03 -48.51
N LYS A 481 -13.96 11.63 -48.67
CA LYS A 481 -15.07 11.50 -47.71
C LYS A 481 -15.50 10.05 -47.51
N GLU A 482 -15.59 9.26 -48.58
CA GLU A 482 -16.03 7.88 -48.49
C GLU A 482 -15.01 6.96 -47.80
N ASN A 483 -13.70 7.17 -48.04
CA ASN A 483 -12.66 6.39 -47.38
C ASN A 483 -12.47 6.80 -45.91
N THR A 484 -12.46 8.10 -45.61
CA THR A 484 -12.33 8.61 -44.23
C THR A 484 -13.54 8.24 -43.36
N ARG A 485 -14.76 8.26 -43.90
CA ARG A 485 -15.98 7.76 -43.24
C ARG A 485 -15.80 6.32 -42.76
N LYS A 486 -15.33 5.43 -43.66
CA LYS A 486 -15.06 4.02 -43.35
C LYS A 486 -13.95 3.82 -42.33
N MET A 487 -12.91 4.66 -42.37
CA MET A 487 -11.75 4.53 -41.47
C MET A 487 -12.03 5.06 -40.06
N LEU A 488 -12.78 6.15 -39.91
CA LEU A 488 -13.10 6.72 -38.59
C LEU A 488 -14.38 6.12 -37.99
N ASN A 489 -15.20 5.42 -38.76
CA ASN A 489 -16.55 4.98 -38.38
C ASN A 489 -17.43 6.17 -37.91
N ALA A 490 -17.33 7.28 -38.65
CA ALA A 490 -18.09 8.50 -38.43
C ALA A 490 -19.29 8.56 -39.39
N GLU A 491 -20.37 9.25 -39.01
CA GLU A 491 -21.53 9.42 -39.90
C GLU A 491 -21.27 10.50 -40.97
N ASP A 492 -20.73 11.65 -40.54
CA ASP A 492 -20.32 12.76 -41.41
C ASP A 492 -18.82 13.07 -41.31
N VAL A 493 -18.26 13.60 -42.40
CA VAL A 493 -16.85 14.00 -42.51
C VAL A 493 -16.77 15.44 -43.01
N THR A 494 -16.31 16.32 -42.12
CA THR A 494 -16.01 17.71 -42.45
C THR A 494 -14.71 17.77 -43.25
N LEU A 495 -14.78 18.18 -44.53
CA LEU A 495 -13.66 18.30 -45.45
C LEU A 495 -13.71 19.65 -46.19
N TYR A 496 -12.64 20.43 -46.10
CA TYR A 496 -12.48 21.72 -46.77
C TYR A 496 -11.39 21.67 -47.85
N PRO A 497 -11.72 21.85 -49.15
CA PRO A 497 -10.74 21.99 -50.21
C PRO A 497 -10.20 23.42 -50.27
N VAL A 498 -8.89 23.63 -50.07
CA VAL A 498 -8.33 24.98 -49.95
C VAL A 498 -7.04 25.19 -50.73
N SER A 499 -6.78 26.45 -51.11
CA SER A 499 -5.48 26.92 -51.53
C SER A 499 -4.92 27.87 -50.49
N ALA A 500 -4.16 27.34 -49.52
CA ALA A 500 -3.54 28.17 -48.48
C ALA A 500 -2.64 29.26 -49.05
N ARG A 501 -1.93 28.96 -50.15
CA ARG A 501 -1.11 29.92 -50.88
C ARG A 501 -1.94 31.10 -51.38
N SER A 502 -3.01 30.84 -52.13
CA SER A 502 -3.87 31.89 -52.69
C SER A 502 -4.52 32.74 -51.61
N ALA A 503 -4.94 32.12 -50.50
CA ALA A 503 -5.53 32.81 -49.36
C ALA A 503 -4.52 33.73 -48.64
N LEU A 504 -3.29 33.26 -48.42
CA LEU A 504 -2.21 34.08 -47.82
C LEU A 504 -1.81 35.23 -48.73
N GLU A 505 -1.63 35.00 -50.04
CA GLU A 505 -1.32 36.06 -51.01
C GLU A 505 -2.41 37.14 -51.02
N ALA A 506 -3.70 36.76 -51.01
CA ALA A 506 -4.81 37.70 -50.92
C ALA A 506 -4.82 38.52 -49.61
N LYS A 507 -4.56 37.90 -48.46
CA LYS A 507 -4.49 38.60 -47.16
C LYS A 507 -3.31 39.57 -47.07
N LEU A 508 -2.14 39.17 -47.57
CA LEU A 508 -0.95 40.04 -47.60
C LEU A 508 -1.13 41.24 -48.55
N LEU A 509 -1.85 41.08 -49.65
CA LEU A 509 -2.20 42.20 -50.54
C LEU A 509 -3.19 43.17 -49.87
N ALA A 510 -4.19 42.65 -49.14
CA ALA A 510 -5.13 43.47 -48.39
C ALA A 510 -4.48 44.24 -47.23
N PHE A 511 -3.42 43.70 -46.61
CA PHE A 511 -2.70 44.33 -45.50
C PHE A 511 -1.76 45.47 -45.93
N ASN A 512 -1.27 45.47 -47.18
CA ASN A 512 -0.22 46.38 -47.65
C ASN A 512 -0.71 47.50 -48.62
N GLY A 513 -2.02 47.61 -48.85
CA GLY A 513 -2.60 48.57 -49.81
C GLY A 513 -3.06 49.89 -49.16
N PRO A 514 -2.87 51.07 -49.80
CA PRO A 514 -3.49 52.32 -49.37
C PRO A 514 -5.00 52.32 -49.66
N GLU A 515 -5.78 53.07 -48.88
CA GLU A 515 -7.23 53.16 -49.08
C GLU A 515 -7.61 53.74 -50.46
N LYS A 516 -8.50 53.00 -51.17
CA LYS A 516 -9.32 53.42 -52.32
C LYS A 516 -8.58 53.71 -53.64
N GLN A 517 -8.77 52.84 -54.64
CA GLN A 517 -9.81 53.05 -55.68
C GLN A 517 -9.99 51.82 -56.59
N GLU A 518 -11.22 51.70 -57.11
CA GLU A 518 -11.71 50.87 -58.23
C GLU A 518 -11.47 49.35 -58.26
N GLN A 519 -12.57 48.60 -58.40
CA GLN A 519 -12.54 47.16 -58.66
C GLN A 519 -12.10 46.88 -60.11
N PRO A 520 -11.05 46.07 -60.36
CA PRO A 520 -10.88 45.39 -61.63
C PRO A 520 -11.81 44.17 -61.65
N SER A 521 -12.77 44.16 -62.57
CA SER A 521 -13.69 43.04 -62.76
C SER A 521 -12.97 41.77 -63.26
N ASN A 522 -13.36 40.61 -62.71
CA ASN A 522 -13.18 39.26 -63.25
C ASN A 522 -11.76 38.67 -63.36
N THR A 523 -11.22 38.18 -62.23
CA THR A 523 -10.47 36.90 -62.19
C THR A 523 -10.93 36.04 -60.99
N PRO A 524 -11.16 34.73 -61.15
CA PRO A 524 -11.80 33.91 -60.12
C PRO A 524 -10.79 33.30 -59.15
N TYR A 525 -10.54 33.95 -58.00
CA TYR A 525 -9.82 33.34 -56.87
C TYR A 525 -10.72 32.35 -56.10
N LEU A 526 -11.18 31.30 -56.76
CA LEU A 526 -12.05 30.25 -56.18
C LEU A 526 -11.44 29.64 -54.90
N GLY A 527 -10.11 29.47 -54.88
CA GLY A 527 -9.37 28.97 -53.71
C GLY A 527 -9.40 29.90 -52.48
N ALA A 528 -9.57 31.22 -52.66
CA ALA A 528 -9.70 32.17 -51.55
C ALA A 528 -11.10 32.10 -50.92
N ASN A 529 -12.15 31.93 -51.74
CA ASN A 529 -13.51 31.72 -51.23
C ASN A 529 -13.59 30.45 -50.38
N ASN A 530 -13.01 29.33 -50.83
CA ASN A 530 -13.05 28.08 -50.08
C ASN A 530 -12.24 28.14 -48.77
N PHE A 531 -11.09 28.84 -48.76
CA PHE A 531 -10.38 29.10 -47.51
C PHE A 531 -11.24 29.92 -46.53
N SER A 532 -12.02 30.89 -47.01
CA SER A 532 -12.95 31.65 -46.16
C SER A 532 -14.03 30.78 -45.49
N HIS A 533 -14.38 29.62 -46.05
CA HIS A 533 -15.32 28.68 -45.44
C HIS A 533 -14.68 27.89 -44.30
N LEU A 534 -13.44 27.41 -44.48
CA LEU A 534 -12.63 26.82 -43.40
C LEU A 534 -12.41 27.84 -42.27
N GLU A 535 -12.07 29.07 -42.64
CA GLU A 535 -11.82 30.16 -41.71
C GLU A 535 -13.07 30.50 -40.88
N LYS A 536 -14.23 30.73 -41.52
CA LYS A 536 -15.52 30.94 -40.82
C LYS A 536 -15.88 29.76 -39.91
N TYR A 537 -15.60 28.53 -40.33
CA TYR A 537 -15.83 27.35 -39.50
C TYR A 537 -14.95 27.36 -38.25
N LEU A 538 -13.64 27.60 -38.39
CA LEU A 538 -12.74 27.66 -37.24
C LEU A 538 -13.06 28.86 -36.32
N TYR A 539 -13.34 30.06 -36.87
CA TYR A 539 -13.78 31.21 -36.07
C TYR A 539 -15.10 30.98 -35.33
N SER A 540 -16.00 30.14 -35.87
CA SER A 540 -17.26 29.81 -35.15
C SER A 540 -17.04 29.01 -33.86
N PHE A 541 -15.88 28.38 -33.64
CA PHE A 541 -15.55 27.82 -32.33
C PHE A 541 -15.28 28.90 -31.27
N LEU A 542 -14.86 30.10 -31.65
CA LEU A 542 -14.63 31.22 -30.72
C LEU A 542 -15.96 31.87 -30.29
N ASP A 543 -16.94 31.93 -31.20
CA ASP A 543 -18.26 32.48 -30.90
C ASP A 543 -19.12 31.46 -30.12
N ALA A 544 -19.13 31.61 -28.80
CA ALA A 544 -19.91 30.84 -27.85
C ALA A 544 -21.43 30.82 -28.13
N SER A 545 -21.96 31.77 -28.92
CA SER A 545 -23.38 31.80 -29.31
C SER A 545 -23.72 30.84 -30.45
N THR A 546 -22.71 30.27 -31.13
CA THR A 546 -22.90 29.28 -32.19
C THR A 546 -22.87 27.84 -31.66
N ASN A 547 -23.43 26.91 -32.42
CA ASN A 547 -23.34 25.48 -32.12
C ASN A 547 -21.86 25.01 -32.02
N ASN A 548 -20.94 25.60 -32.78
CA ASN A 548 -19.53 25.22 -32.73
C ASN A 548 -18.80 25.77 -31.49
N GLY A 549 -19.22 26.91 -30.96
CA GLY A 549 -18.77 27.40 -29.65
C GLY A 549 -19.26 26.52 -28.49
N ILE A 550 -20.51 26.05 -28.55
CA ILE A 550 -21.03 25.08 -27.56
C ILE A 550 -20.30 23.73 -27.69
N GLU A 551 -19.99 23.30 -28.91
CA GLU A 551 -19.15 22.12 -29.17
C GLU A 551 -17.69 22.30 -28.69
N ARG A 552 -17.11 23.52 -28.75
CA ARG A 552 -15.79 23.83 -28.18
C ARG A 552 -15.76 23.45 -26.71
N ILE A 553 -16.75 23.93 -25.96
CA ILE A 553 -16.92 23.68 -24.52
C ILE A 553 -17.07 22.17 -24.30
N ARG A 554 -17.99 21.51 -25.01
CA ARG A 554 -18.20 20.06 -24.89
C ARG A 554 -16.91 19.26 -25.08
N LEU A 555 -16.14 19.50 -26.14
CA LEU A 555 -14.92 18.74 -26.45
C LEU A 555 -13.85 18.87 -25.35
N LYS A 556 -13.72 20.07 -24.78
CA LYS A 556 -12.77 20.40 -23.72
C LYS A 556 -13.13 19.70 -22.40
N LEU A 557 -14.40 19.70 -22.02
CA LEU A 557 -14.91 19.07 -20.79
C LEU A 557 -15.08 17.53 -20.91
N GLU A 558 -15.29 17.01 -22.12
CA GLU A 558 -15.55 15.57 -22.32
C GLU A 558 -14.25 14.72 -22.25
N THR A 559 -13.08 15.32 -22.53
CA THR A 559 -11.81 14.57 -22.53
C THR A 559 -11.37 14.17 -21.11
N PRO A 560 -11.30 15.06 -20.10
CA PRO A 560 -10.83 14.70 -18.76
C PRO A 560 -11.82 13.77 -18.04
N VAL A 561 -13.13 14.00 -18.20
CA VAL A 561 -14.20 13.11 -17.69
C VAL A 561 -14.03 11.67 -18.19
N LYS A 562 -13.81 11.46 -19.50
CA LYS A 562 -13.57 10.11 -20.06
C LYS A 562 -12.29 9.44 -19.54
N ILE A 563 -11.26 10.22 -19.23
CA ILE A 563 -10.03 9.70 -18.61
C ILE A 563 -10.35 9.25 -17.17
N ALA A 564 -11.06 10.07 -16.40
CA ALA A 564 -11.47 9.74 -15.03
C ALA A 564 -12.37 8.49 -14.96
N GLU A 565 -13.40 8.39 -15.81
CA GLU A 565 -14.26 7.20 -15.92
C GLU A 565 -13.45 5.91 -16.14
N ARG A 566 -12.49 5.95 -17.07
CA ARG A 566 -11.63 4.80 -17.37
C ARG A 566 -10.75 4.42 -16.18
N LEU A 567 -10.17 5.39 -15.49
CA LEU A 567 -9.31 5.16 -14.33
C LEU A 567 -10.11 4.68 -13.11
N LEU A 568 -11.28 5.26 -12.84
CA LEU A 568 -12.20 4.80 -11.81
C LEU A 568 -12.65 3.37 -12.05
N SER A 569 -13.04 3.02 -13.28
CA SER A 569 -13.45 1.65 -13.61
C SER A 569 -12.31 0.64 -13.41
N ALA A 570 -11.08 1.00 -13.78
CA ALA A 570 -9.90 0.19 -13.51
C ALA A 570 -9.60 0.07 -12.00
N CYS A 571 -9.73 1.18 -11.25
CA CYS A 571 -9.50 1.23 -9.81
C CYS A 571 -10.53 0.41 -9.04
N GLN A 572 -11.83 0.60 -9.30
CA GLN A 572 -12.91 -0.21 -8.72
C GLN A 572 -12.70 -1.71 -8.96
N LYS A 573 -12.21 -2.10 -10.15
CA LYS A 573 -11.91 -3.51 -10.43
C LYS A 573 -10.81 -4.05 -9.50
N LEU A 574 -9.69 -3.33 -9.35
CA LEU A 574 -8.60 -3.72 -8.45
C LEU A 574 -9.08 -3.81 -6.99
N VAL A 575 -9.80 -2.80 -6.50
CA VAL A 575 -10.32 -2.77 -5.12
C VAL A 575 -11.34 -3.89 -4.88
N ARG A 576 -12.17 -4.26 -5.88
CA ARG A 576 -13.06 -5.44 -5.78
C ARG A 576 -12.29 -6.76 -5.69
N GLU A 577 -11.21 -6.91 -6.45
CA GLU A 577 -10.35 -8.10 -6.40
C GLU A 577 -9.66 -8.22 -5.02
N GLU A 578 -9.19 -7.11 -4.45
CA GLU A 578 -8.66 -7.06 -3.08
C GLU A 578 -9.73 -7.30 -2.01
N CYS A 579 -10.94 -6.76 -2.16
CA CYS A 579 -12.05 -6.98 -1.23
C CYS A 579 -12.44 -8.45 -1.18
N GLN A 580 -12.57 -9.11 -2.34
CA GLN A 580 -12.79 -10.56 -2.44
C GLN A 580 -11.65 -11.39 -1.82
N GLN A 581 -10.42 -10.87 -1.78
CA GLN A 581 -9.32 -11.52 -1.05
C GLN A 581 -9.48 -11.32 0.46
N ALA A 582 -9.76 -10.11 0.93
CA ALA A 582 -9.96 -9.82 2.35
C ALA A 582 -11.17 -10.57 2.94
N GLU A 583 -12.25 -10.73 2.18
CA GLU A 583 -13.41 -11.57 2.56
C GLU A 583 -13.02 -13.04 2.72
N ARG A 584 -12.22 -13.59 1.78
CA ARG A 584 -11.70 -14.96 1.88
C ARG A 584 -10.77 -15.12 3.09
N ASP A 585 -9.91 -14.14 3.36
CA ASP A 585 -9.05 -14.13 4.54
C ASP A 585 -9.88 -14.15 5.84
N LEU A 586 -10.94 -13.33 5.92
CA LEU A 586 -11.88 -13.29 7.05
C LEU A 586 -12.63 -14.62 7.25
N VAL A 587 -13.10 -15.24 6.17
CA VAL A 587 -13.73 -16.58 6.24
C VAL A 587 -12.73 -17.61 6.79
N LEU A 588 -11.49 -17.62 6.31
CA LEU A 588 -10.45 -18.54 6.79
C LEU A 588 -10.12 -18.34 8.28
N VAL A 589 -10.10 -17.10 8.79
CA VAL A 589 -9.95 -16.82 10.23
C VAL A 589 -11.12 -17.40 11.03
N ASN A 590 -12.36 -17.19 10.56
CA ASN A 590 -13.57 -17.72 11.20
C ASN A 590 -13.61 -19.26 11.18
N ASP A 591 -13.18 -19.88 10.07
CA ASP A 591 -13.08 -21.33 9.94
C ASP A 591 -12.06 -21.90 10.94
N LEU A 592 -10.88 -21.29 11.07
CA LEU A 592 -9.88 -21.68 12.06
C LEU A 592 -10.42 -21.59 13.50
N LEU A 593 -11.08 -20.47 13.85
CA LEU A 593 -11.74 -20.29 15.15
C LEU A 593 -12.82 -21.37 15.40
N SER A 594 -13.63 -21.70 14.39
CA SER A 594 -14.69 -22.71 14.54
C SER A 594 -14.18 -24.14 14.67
N SER A 595 -13.04 -24.46 14.01
CA SER A 595 -12.45 -25.82 13.98
C SER A 595 -12.04 -26.34 15.36
N VAL A 596 -11.88 -25.46 16.36
CA VAL A 596 -11.57 -25.85 17.74
C VAL A 596 -12.68 -26.72 18.34
N LYS A 597 -13.94 -26.50 17.95
CA LYS A 597 -15.09 -27.31 18.38
C LYS A 597 -15.00 -28.74 17.85
N GLU A 598 -14.59 -28.91 16.60
CA GLU A 598 -14.34 -30.24 16.02
C GLU A 598 -13.18 -30.94 16.75
N HIS A 599 -12.14 -30.19 17.12
CA HIS A 599 -11.05 -30.75 17.91
C HIS A 599 -11.48 -31.16 19.33
N ALA A 600 -12.33 -30.38 19.99
CA ALA A 600 -12.89 -30.73 21.30
C ALA A 600 -13.68 -32.06 21.26
N MET A 601 -14.55 -32.25 20.26
CA MET A 601 -15.27 -33.53 20.06
C MET A 601 -14.30 -34.71 19.85
N LYS A 602 -13.19 -34.48 19.13
CA LYS A 602 -12.15 -35.50 18.95
C LYS A 602 -11.44 -35.84 20.26
N MET A 603 -11.07 -34.84 21.08
CA MET A 603 -10.50 -35.06 22.41
C MET A 603 -11.47 -35.81 23.31
N GLU A 604 -12.76 -35.47 23.30
CA GLU A 604 -13.79 -36.20 24.04
C GLU A 604 -13.82 -37.68 23.63
N SER A 605 -13.87 -37.97 22.32
CA SER A 605 -13.83 -39.35 21.82
C SER A 605 -12.58 -40.13 22.24
N GLU A 606 -11.40 -39.49 22.24
CA GLU A 606 -10.14 -40.11 22.67
C GLU A 606 -10.10 -40.34 24.20
N SER A 607 -10.69 -39.44 24.98
CA SER A 607 -10.76 -39.52 26.45
C SER A 607 -11.52 -40.75 26.98
N ILE A 608 -12.52 -41.23 26.23
CA ILE A 608 -13.31 -42.42 26.59
C ILE A 608 -12.39 -43.65 26.78
N SER A 609 -11.27 -43.72 26.04
CA SER A 609 -10.28 -44.80 26.20
C SER A 609 -9.63 -44.78 27.59
N TRP A 610 -9.25 -43.60 28.09
CA TRP A 610 -8.69 -43.41 29.43
C TRP A 610 -9.69 -43.75 30.52
N LYS A 611 -10.93 -43.25 30.39
CA LYS A 611 -12.05 -43.55 31.29
C LYS A 611 -12.28 -45.06 31.41
N ARG A 612 -12.32 -45.81 30.29
CA ARG A 612 -12.45 -47.27 30.30
C ARG A 612 -11.30 -47.96 31.05
N LYS A 613 -10.04 -47.54 30.87
CA LYS A 613 -8.89 -48.12 31.58
C LYS A 613 -9.05 -47.98 33.09
N ILE A 614 -9.34 -46.77 33.57
CA ILE A 614 -9.43 -46.47 35.00
C ILE A 614 -10.65 -47.18 35.64
N LEU A 615 -11.81 -47.16 34.99
CA LEU A 615 -12.98 -47.91 35.45
C LEU A 615 -12.72 -49.43 35.51
N SER A 616 -11.95 -49.99 34.57
CA SER A 616 -11.58 -51.41 34.60
C SER A 616 -10.65 -51.79 35.76
N LEU A 617 -9.82 -50.85 36.25
CA LEU A 617 -9.05 -51.07 37.48
C LEU A 617 -9.96 -51.11 38.70
N ILE A 618 -10.91 -50.18 38.80
CA ILE A 618 -11.86 -50.13 39.93
C ILE A 618 -12.74 -51.39 39.97
N ASP A 619 -13.23 -51.86 38.81
CA ASP A 619 -14.00 -53.10 38.69
C ASP A 619 -13.17 -54.34 39.09
N ASN A 620 -11.91 -54.42 38.68
CA ASN A 620 -10.99 -55.50 39.09
C ASN A 620 -10.73 -55.48 40.61
N VAL A 621 -10.49 -54.31 41.21
CA VAL A 621 -10.37 -54.14 42.67
C VAL A 621 -11.66 -54.56 43.38
N GLN A 622 -12.83 -54.13 42.89
CA GLN A 622 -14.13 -54.51 43.42
C GLN A 622 -14.30 -56.03 43.39
N GLY A 623 -14.01 -56.68 42.26
CA GLY A 623 -14.08 -58.14 42.10
C GLY A 623 -13.13 -58.89 43.05
N ARG A 624 -11.89 -58.41 43.22
CA ARG A 624 -10.92 -58.98 44.17
C ARG A 624 -11.36 -58.80 45.63
N ALA A 625 -11.87 -57.63 46.00
CA ALA A 625 -12.36 -57.33 47.35
C ALA A 625 -13.63 -58.15 47.68
N VAL A 626 -14.56 -58.29 46.74
CA VAL A 626 -15.74 -59.18 46.89
C VAL A 626 -15.31 -60.63 47.05
N LYS A 627 -14.36 -61.12 46.24
CA LYS A 627 -13.83 -62.49 46.37
C LYS A 627 -13.17 -62.74 47.73
N LEU A 628 -12.46 -61.75 48.29
CA LEU A 628 -11.88 -61.81 49.64
C LEU A 628 -12.95 -61.77 50.74
N ALA A 629 -14.00 -60.94 50.60
CA ALA A 629 -15.12 -60.93 51.54
C ALA A 629 -15.85 -62.28 51.54
N GLU A 630 -16.07 -62.86 50.36
CA GLU A 630 -16.76 -64.14 50.18
C GLU A 630 -15.93 -65.36 50.58
N SER A 631 -14.60 -65.31 50.47
CA SER A 631 -13.72 -66.35 51.02
C SER A 631 -13.60 -66.24 52.53
N THR A 632 -13.56 -65.02 53.10
CA THR A 632 -13.49 -64.81 54.55
C THR A 632 -14.78 -65.21 55.25
N LEU A 633 -15.94 -64.87 54.68
CA LEU A 633 -17.28 -65.16 55.22
C LEU A 633 -17.80 -66.55 54.83
N GLN A 634 -16.98 -67.59 55.03
CA GLN A 634 -17.38 -69.00 54.88
C GLN A 634 -17.50 -69.68 56.24
N LEU A 635 -18.58 -70.45 56.45
CA LEU A 635 -18.83 -71.19 57.69
C LEU A 635 -17.75 -72.24 58.01
N SER A 636 -16.98 -72.66 57.01
CA SER A 636 -15.84 -73.58 57.13
C SER A 636 -14.57 -72.93 57.69
N ASN A 637 -14.44 -71.60 57.68
CA ASN A 637 -13.22 -70.90 58.13
C ASN A 637 -13.19 -70.67 59.64
N LEU A 638 -13.40 -71.74 60.42
CA LEU A 638 -13.52 -71.73 61.88
C LEU A 638 -12.33 -71.09 62.59
N ASP A 639 -11.11 -71.28 62.08
CA ASP A 639 -9.86 -70.71 62.64
C ASP A 639 -9.79 -69.17 62.50
N LEU A 640 -10.42 -68.66 61.43
CA LEU A 640 -10.56 -67.23 61.19
C LEU A 640 -11.69 -66.65 62.05
N VAL A 641 -12.82 -67.36 62.19
CA VAL A 641 -13.91 -67.00 63.10
C VAL A 641 -13.44 -66.91 64.57
N THR A 642 -12.68 -67.89 65.06
CA THR A 642 -12.12 -67.85 66.43
C THR A 642 -11.17 -66.67 66.63
N SER A 643 -10.39 -66.27 65.60
CA SER A 643 -9.52 -65.09 65.69
C SER A 643 -10.30 -63.77 65.87
N TYR A 644 -11.47 -63.62 65.24
CA TYR A 644 -12.33 -62.43 65.41
C TYR A 644 -13.15 -62.45 66.71
N VAL A 645 -13.56 -63.64 67.18
CA VAL A 645 -14.41 -63.78 68.39
C VAL A 645 -13.62 -63.78 69.69
N LEU A 646 -12.46 -64.46 69.76
CA LEU A 646 -11.69 -64.63 71.00
C LEU A 646 -10.64 -63.52 71.23
N ARG A 647 -10.11 -62.91 70.16
CA ARG A 647 -8.99 -61.95 70.24
C ARG A 647 -9.48 -60.50 70.37
N GLY A 648 -10.21 -60.22 71.44
CA GLY A 648 -10.86 -58.93 71.67
C GLY A 648 -9.92 -57.71 71.69
N ASN A 649 -10.22 -56.73 70.83
CA ASN A 649 -9.80 -55.31 70.79
C ASN A 649 -8.31 -54.89 70.95
N LYS A 650 -7.35 -55.78 71.24
CA LYS A 650 -5.93 -55.43 71.42
C LYS A 650 -5.16 -55.34 70.09
N SER A 651 -5.38 -54.23 69.38
CA SER A 651 -4.36 -53.50 68.58
C SER A 651 -3.34 -54.30 67.75
N PHE A 652 -3.77 -55.34 67.03
CA PHE A 652 -2.98 -55.99 65.98
C PHE A 652 -3.80 -56.00 64.68
N GLN A 653 -3.17 -55.68 63.55
CA GLN A 653 -3.80 -55.84 62.23
C GLN A 653 -4.15 -57.31 61.99
N MET A 654 -5.36 -57.57 61.51
CA MET A 654 -5.81 -58.92 61.18
C MET A 654 -5.23 -59.35 59.82
N PRO A 655 -4.92 -60.64 59.58
CA PRO A 655 -4.28 -61.09 58.33
C PRO A 655 -5.03 -60.72 57.05
N VAL A 656 -6.38 -60.67 57.12
CA VAL A 656 -7.25 -60.27 56.01
C VAL A 656 -7.14 -58.77 55.71
N THR A 657 -6.85 -57.93 56.71
CA THR A 657 -6.74 -56.47 56.55
C THR A 657 -5.43 -56.03 55.89
N SER A 658 -4.33 -56.73 56.18
CA SER A 658 -3.07 -56.57 55.46
C SER A 658 -3.17 -57.11 54.03
N SER A 659 -3.73 -58.32 53.83
CA SER A 659 -3.92 -58.86 52.47
C SER A 659 -4.79 -57.95 51.58
N LEU A 660 -5.95 -57.48 52.06
CA LEU A 660 -6.78 -56.57 51.27
C LEU A 660 -6.06 -55.24 50.96
N ARG A 661 -5.37 -54.66 51.96
CA ARG A 661 -4.67 -53.39 51.77
C ARG A 661 -3.47 -53.55 50.83
N ASP A 662 -2.53 -54.38 51.23
CA ASP A 662 -1.17 -54.44 50.67
C ASP A 662 -1.16 -55.19 49.31
N GLU A 663 -2.07 -56.15 49.10
CA GLU A 663 -2.12 -56.95 47.86
C GLU A 663 -3.19 -56.46 46.85
N VAL A 664 -4.20 -55.71 47.29
CA VAL A 664 -5.33 -55.29 46.42
C VAL A 664 -5.46 -53.78 46.30
N ILE A 665 -5.58 -53.04 47.42
CA ILE A 665 -5.92 -51.61 47.38
C ILE A 665 -4.69 -50.76 47.05
N ASP A 666 -3.62 -50.84 47.84
CA ASP A 666 -2.45 -49.96 47.72
C ASP A 666 -1.79 -50.07 46.31
N PRO A 667 -1.62 -51.26 45.69
CA PRO A 667 -1.11 -51.38 44.31
C PRO A 667 -2.04 -50.77 43.25
N ALA A 668 -3.36 -50.85 43.46
CA ALA A 668 -4.34 -50.34 42.51
C ALA A 668 -4.52 -48.82 42.61
N VAL A 669 -4.40 -48.25 43.82
CA VAL A 669 -4.33 -46.79 44.03
C VAL A 669 -3.10 -46.23 43.30
N ALA A 670 -1.93 -46.88 43.42
CA ALA A 670 -0.72 -46.46 42.73
C ALA A 670 -0.86 -46.50 41.18
N GLU A 671 -1.43 -47.57 40.62
CA GLU A 671 -1.64 -47.66 39.16
C GLU A 671 -2.74 -46.70 38.68
N ALA A 672 -3.79 -46.45 39.47
CA ALA A 672 -4.80 -45.44 39.17
C ALA A 672 -4.21 -44.02 39.16
N GLN A 673 -3.42 -43.64 40.17
CA GLN A 673 -2.70 -42.36 40.22
C GLN A 673 -1.77 -42.20 38.99
N LYS A 674 -1.08 -43.26 38.60
CA LYS A 674 -0.22 -43.27 37.40
C LYS A 674 -1.04 -43.03 36.12
N LEU A 675 -2.13 -43.77 35.90
CA LEU A 675 -2.99 -43.57 34.72
C LEU A 675 -3.64 -42.19 34.68
N LEU A 676 -4.02 -41.63 35.84
CA LEU A 676 -4.58 -40.28 35.93
C LEU A 676 -3.53 -39.20 35.64
N ARG A 677 -2.28 -39.38 36.08
CA ARG A 677 -1.15 -38.52 35.68
C ARG A 677 -0.84 -38.63 34.19
N GLU A 678 -0.86 -39.84 33.62
CA GLU A 678 -0.71 -40.03 32.17
C GLU A 678 -1.84 -39.37 31.37
N TYR A 679 -3.08 -39.41 31.89
CA TYR A 679 -4.23 -38.71 31.32
C TYR A 679 -4.10 -37.18 31.39
N ALA A 680 -3.71 -36.63 32.55
CA ALA A 680 -3.46 -35.19 32.71
C ALA A 680 -2.35 -34.69 31.76
N MET A 681 -1.22 -35.40 31.69
CA MET A 681 -0.14 -35.10 30.74
C MET A 681 -0.59 -35.21 29.27
N TRP A 682 -1.51 -36.13 28.96
CA TRP A 682 -2.10 -36.25 27.63
C TRP A 682 -2.99 -35.04 27.29
N LEU A 683 -3.84 -34.57 28.22
CA LEU A 683 -4.62 -33.34 28.05
C LEU A 683 -3.72 -32.13 27.78
N GLU A 684 -2.77 -31.86 28.69
CA GLU A 684 -1.82 -30.75 28.59
C GLU A 684 -1.03 -30.77 27.28
N SER A 685 -0.48 -31.93 26.91
CA SER A 685 0.34 -32.10 25.69
C SER A 685 -0.47 -31.92 24.41
N ASN A 686 -1.72 -32.44 24.36
CA ASN A 686 -2.57 -32.30 23.18
C ASN A 686 -2.98 -30.83 22.99
N ASN A 687 -3.40 -30.17 24.08
CA ASN A 687 -3.72 -28.75 24.10
C ASN A 687 -2.54 -27.86 23.71
N ALA A 688 -1.36 -28.03 24.32
CA ALA A 688 -0.18 -27.23 24.01
C ALA A 688 0.24 -27.39 22.54
N ARG A 689 0.26 -28.62 22.03
CA ARG A 689 0.57 -28.91 20.62
C ARG A 689 -0.44 -28.26 19.66
N LYS A 690 -1.73 -28.32 19.98
CA LYS A 690 -2.79 -27.78 19.12
C LYS A 690 -2.91 -26.27 19.20
N GLY A 691 -2.77 -25.68 20.39
CA GLY A 691 -2.66 -24.24 20.58
C GLY A 691 -1.50 -23.66 19.77
N ASN A 692 -0.30 -24.25 19.87
CA ASN A 692 0.84 -23.83 19.04
C ASN A 692 0.53 -23.96 17.54
N MET A 693 -0.03 -25.08 17.08
CA MET A 693 -0.43 -25.26 15.68
C MET A 693 -1.40 -24.16 15.19
N TYR A 694 -2.35 -23.72 16.01
CA TYR A 694 -3.24 -22.59 15.69
C TYR A 694 -2.48 -21.26 15.67
N LYS A 695 -1.61 -21.01 16.65
CA LYS A 695 -0.74 -19.82 16.70
C LYS A 695 0.11 -19.71 15.44
N ASP A 696 0.84 -20.77 15.11
CA ASP A 696 1.69 -20.86 13.92
C ASP A 696 0.87 -20.62 12.63
N SER A 697 -0.35 -21.15 12.56
CA SER A 697 -1.26 -20.97 11.41
C SER A 697 -1.73 -19.52 11.22
N PHE A 698 -1.86 -18.73 12.30
CA PHE A 698 -2.16 -17.30 12.22
C PHE A 698 -0.90 -16.50 11.87
N GLU A 699 0.24 -16.78 12.51
CA GLU A 699 1.50 -16.07 12.29
C GLU A 699 2.08 -16.29 10.88
N GLU A 700 1.96 -17.49 10.30
CA GLU A 700 2.42 -17.79 8.93
C GLU A 700 1.59 -17.06 7.85
N ARG A 701 0.27 -16.90 8.07
CA ARG A 701 -0.65 -16.33 7.08
C ARG A 701 -0.79 -14.82 7.17
N TRP A 702 -0.69 -14.24 8.37
CA TRP A 702 -0.83 -12.80 8.62
C TRP A 702 0.36 -12.24 9.41
N PRO A 703 1.60 -12.33 8.88
CA PRO A 703 2.82 -11.91 9.59
C PRO A 703 2.90 -10.39 9.88
N SER A 704 2.03 -9.58 9.27
CA SER A 704 1.91 -8.14 9.54
C SER A 704 1.10 -7.81 10.80
N VAL A 705 0.31 -8.75 11.34
CA VAL A 705 -0.46 -8.54 12.57
C VAL A 705 0.40 -8.95 13.75
N VAL A 706 0.78 -7.99 14.59
CA VAL A 706 1.58 -8.23 15.81
C VAL A 706 0.65 -8.27 17.02
N PRO A 707 0.35 -9.45 17.61
CA PRO A 707 -0.47 -9.50 18.83
C PRO A 707 0.28 -8.87 20.00
N SER A 708 -0.46 -8.18 20.88
CA SER A 708 0.15 -7.55 22.06
C SER A 708 0.90 -8.58 22.92
N ILE A 709 2.07 -8.20 23.46
CA ILE A 709 2.88 -9.08 24.33
C ILE A 709 2.06 -9.57 25.53
N ARG A 710 1.16 -8.71 26.03
CA ARG A 710 0.26 -9.02 27.13
C ARG A 710 -0.75 -10.13 26.78
N SER A 711 -1.44 -10.02 25.63
CA SER A 711 -2.38 -11.06 25.19
C SER A 711 -1.67 -12.39 24.89
N GLN A 712 -0.44 -12.38 24.36
CA GLN A 712 0.34 -13.62 24.22
C GLN A 712 0.70 -14.27 25.57
N SER A 713 1.05 -13.47 26.59
CA SER A 713 1.35 -13.98 27.93
C SER A 713 0.10 -14.53 28.63
N GLU A 714 -1.02 -13.81 28.56
CA GLU A 714 -2.29 -14.22 29.17
C GLU A 714 -2.81 -15.50 28.49
N ALA A 715 -2.77 -15.59 27.15
CA ALA A 715 -3.09 -16.81 26.42
C ALA A 715 -2.18 -17.98 26.84
N SER A 716 -0.87 -17.77 26.87
CA SER A 716 0.10 -18.82 27.24
C SER A 716 -0.05 -19.32 28.68
N GLN A 717 -0.65 -18.53 29.58
CA GLN A 717 -1.01 -18.99 30.93
C GLN A 717 -2.24 -19.89 30.92
N VAL A 718 -3.28 -19.58 30.13
CA VAL A 718 -4.49 -20.40 30.01
C VAL A 718 -4.17 -21.83 29.55
N LEU A 719 -3.27 -22.01 28.58
CA LEU A 719 -2.81 -23.34 28.13
C LEU A 719 -1.97 -24.12 29.16
N ARG A 720 -1.48 -23.48 30.22
CA ARG A 720 -0.65 -24.10 31.27
C ARG A 720 -1.44 -24.48 32.52
N THR A 721 -2.77 -24.40 32.46
CA THR A 721 -3.65 -24.85 33.54
C THR A 721 -3.49 -26.35 33.73
N LYS A 722 -3.26 -26.80 34.97
CA LYS A 722 -3.11 -28.22 35.32
C LYS A 722 -4.48 -28.84 35.57
N HIS A 723 -4.73 -30.00 34.98
CA HIS A 723 -6.00 -30.72 35.09
C HIS A 723 -5.80 -31.97 35.96
N GLU A 724 -5.95 -31.81 37.28
CA GLU A 724 -5.56 -32.80 38.29
C GLU A 724 -6.72 -33.28 39.18
N LEU A 725 -7.98 -32.93 38.89
CA LEU A 725 -9.13 -33.23 39.76
C LEU A 725 -9.31 -34.74 39.96
N GLY A 726 -9.13 -35.54 38.91
CA GLY A 726 -9.17 -37.00 39.01
C GLY A 726 -8.07 -37.56 39.92
N ILE A 727 -6.89 -36.93 39.97
CA ILE A 727 -5.79 -37.30 40.88
C ILE A 727 -6.20 -37.00 42.33
N THR A 728 -6.76 -35.82 42.59
CA THR A 728 -7.24 -35.41 43.92
C THR A 728 -8.25 -36.41 44.50
N VAL A 729 -9.20 -36.90 43.70
CA VAL A 729 -10.20 -37.92 44.13
C VAL A 729 -9.54 -39.22 44.60
N ILE A 730 -8.42 -39.63 43.99
CA ILE A 730 -7.69 -40.84 44.40
C ILE A 730 -6.72 -40.55 45.57
N GLU A 731 -6.18 -39.33 45.70
CA GLU A 731 -5.35 -38.93 46.85
C GLU A 731 -6.18 -38.77 48.13
N ASP A 732 -7.42 -38.29 48.03
CA ASP A 732 -8.38 -38.24 49.15
C ASP A 732 -8.88 -39.65 49.58
N PHE A 733 -8.74 -40.67 48.73
CA PHE A 733 -9.14 -42.04 49.04
C PHE A 733 -8.17 -42.73 50.00
N SER A 734 -8.52 -42.74 51.29
CA SER A 734 -7.73 -43.43 52.32
C SER A 734 -7.91 -44.96 52.27
N ALA A 735 -6.96 -45.65 51.63
CA ALA A 735 -6.87 -47.11 51.63
C ALA A 735 -6.85 -47.73 53.05
N ALA A 736 -6.22 -47.03 54.01
CA ALA A 736 -6.20 -47.43 55.41
C ALA A 736 -7.59 -47.34 56.07
N ALA A 737 -8.38 -46.30 55.76
CA ALA A 737 -9.76 -46.19 56.24
C ALA A 737 -10.67 -47.24 55.58
N ALA A 738 -10.52 -47.45 54.27
CA ALA A 738 -11.28 -48.46 53.52
C ALA A 738 -11.05 -49.89 54.06
N SER A 739 -9.79 -50.29 54.29
CA SER A 739 -9.47 -51.60 54.89
C SER A 739 -9.98 -51.72 56.33
N LYS A 740 -9.94 -50.64 57.12
CA LYS A 740 -10.48 -50.63 58.50
C LYS A 740 -12.01 -50.74 58.54
N LEU A 741 -12.73 -50.05 57.65
CA LEU A 741 -14.19 -50.19 57.51
C LEU A 741 -14.55 -51.60 57.07
N PHE A 742 -13.80 -52.20 56.15
CA PHE A 742 -13.99 -53.59 55.72
C PHE A 742 -13.78 -54.60 56.87
N ASP A 743 -12.77 -54.42 57.73
CA ASP A 743 -12.60 -55.21 58.96
C ASP A 743 -13.81 -55.10 59.90
N GLN A 744 -14.31 -53.87 60.10
CA GLN A 744 -15.47 -53.62 60.96
C GLN A 744 -16.73 -54.31 60.43
N GLU A 745 -17.00 -54.25 59.12
CA GLU A 745 -18.13 -54.93 58.48
C GLU A 745 -18.03 -56.46 58.59
N ILE A 746 -16.86 -57.06 58.34
CA ILE A 746 -16.64 -58.50 58.55
C ILE A 746 -16.83 -58.86 60.03
N ARG A 747 -16.27 -58.06 60.94
CA ARG A 747 -16.38 -58.26 62.39
C ARG A 747 -17.82 -58.17 62.88
N GLU A 748 -18.63 -57.23 62.39
CA GLU A 748 -20.04 -57.13 62.74
C GLU A 748 -20.85 -58.35 62.27
N VAL A 749 -20.58 -58.86 61.06
CA VAL A 749 -21.23 -60.08 60.57
C VAL A 749 -20.82 -61.30 61.41
N LEU A 750 -19.52 -61.45 61.71
CA LEU A 750 -19.02 -62.58 62.50
C LEU A 750 -19.48 -62.52 63.97
N LEU A 751 -19.43 -61.36 64.63
CA LEU A 751 -19.93 -61.20 66.01
C LEU A 751 -21.46 -61.30 66.06
N GLY A 752 -22.17 -60.77 65.06
CA GLY A 752 -23.63 -60.89 64.97
C GLY A 752 -24.12 -62.33 64.73
N THR A 753 -23.28 -63.21 64.19
CA THR A 753 -23.62 -64.62 63.91
C THR A 753 -23.06 -65.61 64.93
N PHE A 754 -21.84 -65.39 65.43
CA PHE A 754 -21.16 -66.27 66.40
C PHE A 754 -20.94 -65.63 67.77
N GLY A 755 -20.71 -64.32 67.83
CA GLY A 755 -20.51 -63.57 69.08
C GLY A 755 -21.77 -63.40 69.94
N GLY A 756 -22.98 -63.54 69.35
CA GLY A 756 -24.25 -63.60 70.09
C GLY A 756 -24.35 -64.80 71.05
N LEU A 757 -23.61 -65.88 70.80
CA LEU A 757 -23.43 -67.00 71.75
C LEU A 757 -22.30 -66.73 72.77
N GLY A 758 -21.53 -65.64 72.63
CA GLY A 758 -20.28 -65.41 73.34
C GLY A 758 -20.39 -64.95 74.79
N ALA A 759 -21.56 -64.46 75.24
CA ALA A 759 -21.78 -64.06 76.64
C ALA A 759 -22.31 -65.19 77.54
N ALA A 760 -22.81 -66.30 76.96
CA ALA A 760 -23.42 -67.41 77.71
C ALA A 760 -23.02 -68.83 77.23
N GLY A 761 -22.49 -68.98 76.01
CA GLY A 761 -22.23 -70.30 75.39
C GLY A 761 -20.78 -70.78 75.44
N LEU A 762 -19.79 -69.88 75.45
CA LEU A 762 -18.37 -70.28 75.44
C LEU A 762 -17.82 -70.72 76.80
N SER A 763 -18.54 -70.46 77.90
CA SER A 763 -18.23 -70.99 79.25
C SER A 763 -18.86 -72.37 79.51
N ALA A 764 -19.85 -72.80 78.72
CA ALA A 764 -20.57 -74.05 78.94
C ALA A 764 -19.80 -75.32 78.51
N SER A 765 -18.80 -75.20 77.61
CA SER A 765 -17.99 -76.34 77.15
C SER A 765 -16.83 -76.72 78.09
N LEU A 766 -16.56 -75.93 79.13
CA LEU A 766 -15.44 -76.13 80.07
C LEU A 766 -15.86 -76.35 81.53
N LEU A 767 -17.17 -76.36 81.82
CA LEU A 767 -17.73 -76.53 83.17
C LEU A 767 -18.94 -77.49 83.20
N THR A 768 -18.72 -78.75 82.81
CA THR A 768 -19.69 -79.85 83.02
C THR A 768 -19.21 -80.91 84.02
N SER A 769 -18.16 -80.59 84.77
CA SER A 769 -17.72 -81.35 85.94
C SER A 769 -18.46 -80.84 87.19
N VAL A 770 -19.37 -81.66 87.74
CA VAL A 770 -19.96 -81.57 89.10
C VAL A 770 -21.09 -80.55 89.32
N LEU A 771 -22.35 -80.98 89.10
CA LEU A 771 -23.50 -80.99 90.06
C LEU A 771 -24.86 -81.25 89.35
N PRO A 772 -25.91 -81.72 90.06
CA PRO A 772 -27.21 -82.07 89.46
C PRO A 772 -28.35 -81.05 89.68
N THR A 773 -29.38 -81.14 88.83
CA THR A 773 -30.74 -80.56 88.91
C THR A 773 -30.92 -79.03 88.88
N THR A 774 -31.64 -78.52 87.86
CA THR A 774 -33.09 -78.21 87.90
C THR A 774 -33.62 -77.95 86.47
N LEU A 775 -34.95 -77.86 86.29
CA LEU A 775 -35.60 -77.89 84.97
C LEU A 775 -35.53 -76.56 84.18
N GLU A 776 -35.12 -75.46 84.80
CA GLU A 776 -35.15 -74.12 84.18
C GLU A 776 -34.04 -73.93 83.12
N ASP A 777 -32.88 -74.59 83.29
CA ASP A 777 -31.76 -74.51 82.34
C ASP A 777 -32.05 -75.14 80.97
N LEU A 778 -33.02 -76.06 80.88
CA LEU A 778 -33.35 -76.75 79.63
C LEU A 778 -34.15 -75.85 78.67
N LEU A 779 -34.94 -74.91 79.20
CA LEU A 779 -35.58 -73.85 78.41
C LEU A 779 -34.57 -72.76 78.02
N ALA A 780 -33.58 -72.47 78.87
CA ALA A 780 -32.47 -71.57 78.51
C ALA A 780 -31.62 -72.15 77.35
N LEU A 781 -31.30 -73.45 77.38
CA LEU A 781 -30.63 -74.15 76.28
C LEU A 781 -31.48 -74.22 75.00
N GLY A 782 -32.81 -74.35 75.11
CA GLY A 782 -33.74 -74.28 73.99
C GLY A 782 -33.83 -72.90 73.32
N LEU A 783 -33.89 -71.83 74.13
CA LEU A 783 -33.95 -70.45 73.63
C LEU A 783 -32.59 -69.98 73.06
N CYS A 784 -31.47 -70.37 73.67
CA CYS A 784 -30.13 -70.07 73.16
C CYS A 784 -29.84 -70.79 71.83
N SER A 785 -30.33 -72.00 71.63
CA SER A 785 -30.17 -72.72 70.34
C SER A 785 -31.04 -72.15 69.23
N ALA A 786 -32.27 -71.72 69.53
CA ALA A 786 -33.13 -71.01 68.55
C ALA A 786 -32.54 -69.65 68.12
N GLY A 787 -31.99 -68.87 69.07
CA GLY A 787 -31.29 -67.63 68.76
C GLY A 787 -30.05 -67.83 67.89
N GLY A 788 -29.26 -68.87 68.17
CA GLY A 788 -28.12 -69.28 67.34
C GLY A 788 -28.52 -69.69 65.93
N LEU A 789 -29.57 -70.53 65.78
CA LEU A 789 -30.08 -70.96 64.48
C LEU A 789 -30.61 -69.79 63.63
N LEU A 790 -31.29 -68.81 64.23
CA LEU A 790 -31.76 -67.59 63.54
C LEU A 790 -30.61 -66.64 63.16
N ALA A 791 -29.53 -66.62 63.94
CA ALA A 791 -28.32 -65.86 63.61
C ALA A 791 -27.52 -66.51 62.46
N ILE A 792 -27.50 -67.84 62.41
CA ILE A 792 -26.86 -68.64 61.35
C ILE A 792 -27.70 -68.63 60.07
N SER A 793 -29.04 -68.70 60.12
CA SER A 793 -29.90 -68.64 58.93
C SER A 793 -29.81 -67.28 58.22
N ASN A 794 -29.69 -66.19 58.99
CA ASN A 794 -29.49 -64.84 58.45
C ASN A 794 -28.04 -64.56 58.00
N PHE A 795 -27.09 -65.46 58.20
CA PHE A 795 -25.68 -65.28 57.78
C PHE A 795 -25.56 -65.06 56.27
N SER A 796 -26.34 -65.79 55.46
CA SER A 796 -26.36 -65.62 54.00
C SER A 796 -26.79 -64.20 53.59
N ALA A 797 -27.85 -63.67 54.22
CA ALA A 797 -28.34 -62.31 53.97
C ALA A 797 -27.32 -61.24 54.42
N ARG A 798 -26.68 -61.43 55.58
CA ARG A 798 -25.63 -60.52 56.09
C ARG A 798 -24.36 -60.54 55.24
N ARG A 799 -23.94 -61.71 54.74
CA ARG A 799 -22.83 -61.82 53.75
C ARG A 799 -23.16 -61.03 52.47
N GLN A 800 -24.38 -61.18 51.94
CA GLN A 800 -24.82 -60.40 50.77
C GLN A 800 -24.87 -58.89 51.05
N GLN A 801 -25.23 -58.47 52.28
CA GLN A 801 -25.17 -57.06 52.67
C GLN A 801 -23.74 -56.50 52.60
N VAL A 802 -22.72 -57.20 53.14
CA VAL A 802 -21.32 -56.77 53.06
C VAL A 802 -20.84 -56.69 51.60
N VAL A 803 -21.11 -57.71 50.79
CA VAL A 803 -20.79 -57.70 49.34
C VAL A 803 -21.47 -56.51 48.64
N SER A 804 -22.73 -56.21 48.96
CA SER A 804 -23.45 -55.05 48.39
C SER A 804 -22.87 -53.70 48.83
N LYS A 805 -22.37 -53.57 50.07
CA LYS A 805 -21.68 -52.37 50.55
C LYS A 805 -20.35 -52.17 49.79
N VAL A 806 -19.54 -53.21 49.65
CA VAL A 806 -18.27 -53.16 48.88
C VAL A 806 -18.52 -52.73 47.45
N ARG A 807 -19.52 -53.31 46.77
CA ARG A 807 -19.90 -52.90 45.41
C ARG A 807 -20.29 -51.43 45.36
N ARG A 808 -21.25 -51.00 46.19
CA ARG A 808 -21.70 -49.60 46.26
C ARG A 808 -20.56 -48.60 46.51
N THR A 809 -19.60 -48.93 47.36
CA THR A 809 -18.45 -48.05 47.64
C THR A 809 -17.57 -47.88 46.40
N ALA A 810 -17.27 -48.98 45.68
CA ALA A 810 -16.54 -48.91 44.41
C ALA A 810 -17.35 -48.21 43.31
N ASP A 811 -18.67 -48.41 43.24
CA ASP A 811 -19.56 -47.74 42.28
C ASP A 811 -19.67 -46.22 42.55
N VAL A 812 -19.47 -45.77 43.80
CA VAL A 812 -19.40 -44.34 44.16
C VAL A 812 -18.03 -43.77 43.78
N LEU A 813 -16.93 -44.45 44.10
CA LEU A 813 -15.58 -44.03 43.71
C LEU A 813 -15.45 -43.94 42.18
N ALA A 814 -15.97 -44.95 41.45
CA ALA A 814 -16.01 -44.96 40.00
C ALA A 814 -16.71 -43.72 39.42
N ARG A 815 -17.87 -43.34 39.97
CA ARG A 815 -18.59 -42.13 39.57
C ARG A 815 -17.84 -40.84 39.91
N GLN A 816 -17.26 -40.74 41.10
CA GLN A 816 -16.48 -39.55 41.49
C GLN A 816 -15.26 -39.35 40.59
N VAL A 817 -14.55 -40.42 40.23
CA VAL A 817 -13.41 -40.37 39.31
C VAL A 817 -13.88 -40.05 37.88
N GLU A 818 -15.00 -40.62 37.44
CA GLU A 818 -15.62 -40.34 36.14
C GLU A 818 -16.06 -38.88 35.99
N GLU A 819 -16.75 -38.33 37.00
CA GLU A 819 -17.17 -36.93 37.07
C GLU A 819 -15.96 -35.98 37.10
N ALA A 820 -14.93 -36.31 37.89
CA ALA A 820 -13.70 -35.52 37.95
C ALA A 820 -12.93 -35.52 36.61
N MET A 821 -12.75 -36.69 35.98
CA MET A 821 -12.13 -36.79 34.65
C MET A 821 -12.92 -36.03 33.58
N GLN A 822 -14.26 -36.10 33.62
CA GLN A 822 -15.10 -35.39 32.66
C GLN A 822 -15.03 -33.86 32.86
N LYS A 823 -14.83 -33.40 34.10
CA LYS A 823 -14.55 -32.00 34.39
C LYS A 823 -13.14 -31.57 33.96
N ASP A 824 -12.11 -32.37 34.25
CA ASP A 824 -10.74 -32.14 33.76
C ASP A 824 -10.70 -32.00 32.22
N LEU A 825 -11.47 -32.84 31.50
CA LEU A 825 -11.64 -32.73 30.05
C LEU A 825 -12.30 -31.41 29.62
N LEU A 826 -13.43 -31.04 30.25
CA LEU A 826 -14.17 -29.82 29.91
C LEU A 826 -13.30 -28.57 30.13
N ASP A 827 -12.69 -28.47 31.31
CA ASP A 827 -11.79 -27.38 31.68
C ASP A 827 -10.60 -27.31 30.70
N ALA A 828 -10.10 -28.45 30.20
CA ALA A 828 -9.05 -28.51 29.17
C ALA A 828 -9.55 -28.03 27.80
N THR A 829 -10.73 -28.47 27.33
CA THR A 829 -11.28 -28.04 26.04
C THR A 829 -11.66 -26.56 26.04
N ASP A 830 -12.19 -26.05 27.15
CA ASP A 830 -12.50 -24.63 27.32
C ASP A 830 -11.23 -23.78 27.39
N SER A 831 -10.17 -24.27 28.05
CA SER A 831 -8.85 -23.60 28.06
C SER A 831 -8.28 -23.47 26.64
N LEU A 832 -8.38 -24.51 25.80
CA LEU A 832 -7.96 -24.42 24.40
C LEU A 832 -8.85 -23.47 23.58
N ASN A 833 -10.17 -23.52 23.74
CA ASN A 833 -11.09 -22.63 23.05
C ASN A 833 -10.85 -21.16 23.42
N ASN A 834 -10.65 -20.87 24.71
CA ASN A 834 -10.30 -19.54 25.20
C ASN A 834 -8.94 -19.09 24.67
N PHE A 835 -7.93 -19.96 24.65
CA PHE A 835 -6.62 -19.67 24.05
C PHE A 835 -6.77 -19.26 22.57
N VAL A 836 -7.38 -20.11 21.75
CA VAL A 836 -7.50 -19.88 20.30
C VAL A 836 -8.34 -18.63 20.00
N THR A 837 -9.39 -18.38 20.78
CA THR A 837 -10.17 -17.14 20.68
C THR A 837 -9.32 -15.91 21.02
N LEU A 838 -8.53 -15.96 22.09
CA LEU A 838 -7.74 -14.82 22.56
C LEU A 838 -6.54 -14.50 21.64
N ILE A 839 -5.94 -15.51 21.00
CA ILE A 839 -4.92 -15.27 19.96
C ILE A 839 -5.51 -14.91 18.60
N GLY A 840 -6.69 -15.43 18.24
CA GLY A 840 -7.29 -15.24 16.91
C GLY A 840 -8.10 -13.95 16.75
N LYS A 841 -8.65 -13.40 17.85
CA LYS A 841 -9.47 -12.19 17.83
C LYS A 841 -8.79 -10.96 17.17
N PRO A 842 -7.50 -10.64 17.43
CA PRO A 842 -6.82 -9.54 16.74
C PRO A 842 -6.73 -9.73 15.21
N TYR A 843 -6.56 -10.97 14.75
CA TYR A 843 -6.55 -11.29 13.31
C TYR A 843 -7.95 -11.17 12.71
N GLN A 844 -8.99 -11.59 13.45
CA GLN A 844 -10.39 -11.45 13.04
C GLN A 844 -10.80 -9.99 12.92
N GLU A 845 -10.46 -9.16 13.93
CA GLU A 845 -10.70 -7.72 13.93
C GLU A 845 -9.95 -7.04 12.77
N THR A 846 -8.66 -7.32 12.59
CA THR A 846 -7.87 -6.75 11.49
C THR A 846 -8.41 -7.17 10.11
N ALA A 847 -8.83 -8.42 9.93
CA ALA A 847 -9.41 -8.89 8.68
C ALA A 847 -10.77 -8.22 8.39
N GLN A 848 -11.62 -8.06 9.41
CA GLN A 848 -12.89 -7.37 9.31
C GLN A 848 -12.71 -5.87 9.00
N ASP A 849 -11.79 -5.19 9.67
CA ASP A 849 -11.48 -3.77 9.43
C ASP A 849 -10.93 -3.55 8.02
N ARG A 850 -10.10 -4.48 7.51
CA ARG A 850 -9.63 -4.46 6.12
C ARG A 850 -10.79 -4.58 5.12
N VAL A 851 -11.74 -5.49 5.34
CA VAL A 851 -12.95 -5.61 4.49
C VAL A 851 -13.77 -4.33 4.57
N ASN A 852 -14.04 -3.80 5.76
CA ASN A 852 -14.82 -2.59 5.97
C ASN A 852 -14.19 -1.37 5.25
N LYS A 853 -12.87 -1.21 5.34
CA LYS A 853 -12.11 -0.13 4.67
C LYS A 853 -12.18 -0.24 3.14
N LEU A 854 -12.05 -1.46 2.59
CA LEU A 854 -12.16 -1.69 1.15
C LEU A 854 -13.59 -1.45 0.63
N LEU A 855 -14.62 -1.86 1.38
CA LEU A 855 -16.02 -1.57 1.03
C LEU A 855 -16.29 -0.06 1.04
N GLY A 856 -15.89 0.67 2.09
CA GLY A 856 -16.03 2.13 2.12
C GLY A 856 -15.29 2.84 0.97
N THR A 857 -14.14 2.30 0.55
CA THR A 857 -13.40 2.81 -0.62
C THR A 857 -14.15 2.53 -1.93
N LEU A 858 -14.85 1.41 -2.05
CA LEU A 858 -15.74 1.11 -3.20
C LEU A 858 -16.96 2.04 -3.24
N ASP A 859 -17.53 2.38 -2.09
CA ASP A 859 -18.64 3.33 -1.99
C ASP A 859 -18.21 4.76 -2.37
N GLU A 860 -17.04 5.23 -1.91
CA GLU A 860 -16.42 6.50 -2.36
C GLU A 860 -16.20 6.51 -3.89
N LEU A 861 -15.62 5.45 -4.45
CA LEU A 861 -15.39 5.31 -5.90
C LEU A 861 -16.69 5.23 -6.72
N ALA A 862 -17.79 4.74 -6.13
CA ALA A 862 -19.10 4.69 -6.77
C ALA A 862 -19.80 6.06 -6.76
N ALA A 863 -19.72 6.79 -5.64
CA ALA A 863 -20.28 8.14 -5.52
C ALA A 863 -19.66 9.12 -6.53
N ILE A 864 -18.33 9.05 -6.73
CA ILE A 864 -17.63 9.88 -7.73
C ILE A 864 -18.01 9.49 -9.15
N GLN A 865 -18.25 8.20 -9.42
CA GLN A 865 -18.76 7.76 -10.73
C GLN A 865 -20.15 8.36 -11.00
N GLU A 866 -21.06 8.36 -10.02
CA GLU A 866 -22.39 8.98 -10.16
C GLU A 866 -22.30 10.50 -10.42
N GLN A 867 -21.37 11.19 -9.76
CA GLN A 867 -21.09 12.61 -10.01
C GLN A 867 -20.58 12.87 -11.43
N LEU A 868 -19.67 12.02 -11.95
CA LEU A 868 -19.15 12.13 -13.32
C LEU A 868 -20.21 11.80 -14.37
N GLU A 869 -21.03 10.77 -14.15
CA GLU A 869 -22.16 10.44 -15.04
C GLU A 869 -23.16 11.61 -15.09
N THR A 870 -23.46 12.23 -13.94
CA THR A 870 -24.30 13.44 -13.86
C THR A 870 -23.67 14.61 -14.62
N LEU A 871 -22.37 14.87 -14.43
CA LEU A 871 -21.64 15.93 -15.13
C LEU A 871 -21.61 15.67 -16.65
N GLN A 872 -21.41 14.43 -17.08
CA GLN A 872 -21.42 14.02 -18.49
C GLN A 872 -22.80 14.29 -19.12
N ILE A 873 -23.89 13.98 -18.40
CA ILE A 873 -25.27 14.29 -18.84
C ILE A 873 -25.48 15.81 -18.95
N GLU A 874 -24.98 16.62 -18.01
CA GLU A 874 -25.05 18.09 -18.09
C GLU A 874 -24.27 18.64 -19.30
N ILE A 875 -23.05 18.16 -19.54
CA ILE A 875 -22.19 18.51 -20.69
C ILE A 875 -22.87 18.12 -22.02
N GLN A 876 -23.53 16.96 -22.07
CA GLN A 876 -24.33 16.57 -23.24
C GLN A 876 -25.55 17.48 -23.42
N ASN A 877 -26.19 17.94 -22.35
CA ASN A 877 -27.38 18.80 -22.40
C ASN A 877 -27.11 20.30 -22.63
N LEU A 878 -25.84 20.73 -22.76
CA LEU A 878 -25.47 22.12 -23.12
C LEU A 878 -26.21 22.67 -24.35
N HIS A 879 -26.59 21.81 -25.29
CA HIS A 879 -27.33 22.18 -26.52
C HIS A 879 -28.85 22.37 -26.32
N VAL A 880 -29.44 21.86 -25.24
CA VAL A 880 -30.90 21.74 -25.07
C VAL A 880 -31.52 22.98 -24.40
N SER A 881 -30.69 23.80 -23.74
CA SER A 881 -31.14 24.98 -22.97
C SER A 881 -31.32 26.25 -23.83
N ARG A 882 -32.33 26.25 -24.72
CA ARG A 882 -32.82 27.46 -25.42
C ARG A 882 -34.11 27.99 -24.80
#